data_AF-A0A1H6C5Y1-F1
#
_entry.id   AF-A0A1H6C5Y1-F1
#
_cell.length_a   1.000
_cell.length_b   1.000
_cell.length_c   1.000
_cell.angle_alpha   90.00
_cell.angle_beta   90.00
_cell.angle_gamma   90.00
#
_symmetry.space_group_name_H-M   'P 1'
#
loop_
_entity.id
_entity.type
_entity.pdbx_description
1 polymer ?
#
loop_
_entity_poly.entity_id
_entity_poly.type
_entity_poly.pdbx_seq_one_letter_code
_entity_poly.pdbx_strand_id
1 'polypeptide(L)'
;MRTTSTRRRRRRISALTVAVLSAALLTQAGPSHAAPSASATSSPCPWVTSHAPVDQRIDQLLGRMTLDEKLGELHGDNSSDYAGTVPAVPRLCIPKLTLDDSPAGVGHQMTGVTQLPAPVADAATWDQGLARQYGDVVGSEQLGKGDDVDLGPTVNIVRDPRWGRAFESYGEDPYLAGQIGTADVDGIQATGEMAQLKHWAVYNQEANRNNSDDDAIIDQRVEQEIYLSQFASVIKQAKPASIMCSYSFINGQPACQDPYIMSQVLRDQLGYKGFVTSDWGATHSTVASADAQMNMEMPSGSFYGAPLKQAVADGQVSTADIDGLVRPILTAMFQYHLFTNPPTGSPSSVVTTPAHVAVARKVAEDGTVLLKNDGGLLPLSSKGTPAKGTSAGGAAKDGTSSIAVIGREAGPDALTAGGGSAAVTADSVVTPYEGIAARAGKGTTVRYAPGDSLYGALPPVPSSALAPSSGSGSGLTGTYYNGTALSGDPLTTRNTAQVDFDWNGGPPAPSVPASGWSAAYTGTLTPPSTGTYTFSVTSDDGSRLLVDGKQVIDNWRDQGGTTETGTVTLTAGQPVSIEVDYYQDGGGSLLDLGWQPPGGPGTALQQAVDEARSSDVAVVFAGDFEAEGSDLQDIDLPAEENTLIEDVAAVNPNTVVVLNTGSAVTMPWLDSVKGVFEAWYPGQEDGNAIASLLFGDVDPSGKLPVTFPKSLADVPASTAAQWPGTDGKVEYSEGLDVGYRWYDAKDIAPLFPFGYGLSYTSFRFGALKVSAPTTTSLGTVRASVDVTNTGSRAGSDVVQLYVRDPAATGEPPAQLKSFQKVSLAPGQTRRVTFDVPASDFRTWNETTRNWQIADGGYGLLVGDSSQHLPAVASVRVVRSYDSQGVTLQAPSIVPAQHMTVTGSFVNDADVPVSDVTVTPGVQAGWSVSPRSVRIRTAGPHSTTPLTFDVTAPATASPCSAQLTLDAAFDEAQVGHGKVAQAVANVTTPYAGWSAAFDNTGISDDSDPGSANFDGSGYSFSAQQLATAGITPGGSVTSGAATFTWPDVAPGKPDNIATQGQVIALSGSGSRLDLLGAGGPGNQSGNVTLTYTDGSTSTATVALADWWANSPSAGDTLVATMDDWNQPPGGSGPHQVSLYATSVPVTAGKQLAYVTLPNLPGMHLFAASLN
;
A
#
# COMPACT_ATOMS: atom_id res chain seq x y z
N MET A 1 14.00 13.68 -55.63
CA MET A 1 13.33 13.88 -56.95
C MET A 1 11.99 13.13 -56.97
N ARG A 2 11.21 13.21 -58.07
CA ARG A 2 9.77 12.86 -58.18
C ARG A 2 9.43 11.34 -58.23
N THR A 3 8.31 10.96 -57.59
CA THR A 3 7.16 10.03 -57.96
C THR A 3 7.35 8.94 -59.05
N THR A 4 6.73 7.72 -59.09
CA THR A 4 5.60 6.99 -58.40
C THR A 4 5.53 5.53 -58.96
N SER A 5 4.72 4.51 -58.60
CA SER A 5 3.66 4.17 -57.58
C SER A 5 3.57 2.59 -57.44
N THR A 6 2.51 1.75 -57.31
CA THR A 6 1.02 1.85 -57.48
C THR A 6 0.19 0.69 -56.83
N ARG A 7 -0.66 1.03 -55.83
CA ARG A 7 -2.00 0.47 -55.42
C ARG A 7 -2.49 -0.97 -55.75
N ARG A 8 -2.99 -1.67 -54.72
CA ARG A 8 -4.25 -2.51 -54.59
C ARG A 8 -4.65 -2.54 -53.08
N ARG A 9 -5.88 -2.70 -52.53
CA ARG A 9 -7.32 -2.90 -52.91
C ARG A 9 -7.77 -4.30 -53.41
N ARG A 10 -8.90 -4.90 -52.95
CA ARG A 10 -9.81 -4.69 -51.76
C ARG A 10 -10.91 -5.81 -51.70
N ARG A 11 -11.33 -6.31 -50.51
CA ARG A 11 -12.64 -7.01 -50.20
C ARG A 11 -12.89 -8.40 -50.88
N ARG A 12 -13.82 -9.31 -50.49
CA ARG A 12 -14.62 -9.69 -49.26
C ARG A 12 -15.41 -11.01 -49.55
N ILE A 13 -15.93 -11.71 -48.51
CA ILE A 13 -17.18 -12.56 -48.49
C ILE A 13 -17.14 -13.91 -49.26
N SER A 14 -17.82 -15.04 -48.92
CA SER A 14 -18.35 -15.63 -47.65
C SER A 14 -18.90 -17.07 -47.88
N ALA A 15 -19.02 -17.88 -46.81
CA ALA A 15 -20.13 -18.81 -46.45
C ALA A 15 -20.48 -20.13 -47.24
N LEU A 16 -20.67 -21.23 -46.45
CA LEU A 16 -21.75 -22.28 -46.49
C LEU A 16 -21.94 -23.21 -47.74
N THR A 17 -22.38 -24.49 -47.71
CA THR A 17 -22.55 -25.60 -46.70
C THR A 17 -22.84 -26.98 -47.41
N VAL A 18 -23.00 -28.09 -46.65
CA VAL A 18 -23.56 -29.46 -47.00
C VAL A 18 -22.82 -30.28 -48.08
N ALA A 19 -22.88 -31.63 -48.20
CA ALA A 19 -23.66 -32.75 -47.58
C ALA A 19 -22.86 -34.11 -47.64
N VAL A 20 -23.41 -35.32 -47.43
CA VAL A 20 -23.92 -36.09 -46.23
C VAL A 20 -24.09 -37.59 -46.65
N LEU A 21 -24.41 -38.52 -45.72
CA LEU A 21 -24.70 -39.99 -45.87
C LEU A 21 -23.49 -40.94 -46.00
N SER A 22 -23.47 -42.21 -45.52
CA SER A 22 -24.27 -43.05 -44.57
C SER A 22 -23.51 -44.40 -44.40
N ALA A 23 -23.82 -45.41 -43.56
CA ALA A 23 -24.88 -45.75 -42.58
C ALA A 23 -24.23 -46.66 -41.47
N ALA A 24 -24.71 -46.82 -40.23
CA ALA A 24 -26.01 -47.18 -39.62
C ALA A 24 -26.28 -48.71 -39.44
N LEU A 25 -26.48 -49.14 -38.19
CA LEU A 25 -26.92 -50.48 -37.75
C LEU A 25 -27.65 -50.37 -36.38
N LEU A 26 -28.55 -51.31 -36.06
CA LEU A 26 -29.46 -51.28 -34.89
C LEU A 26 -29.47 -52.67 -34.21
N THR A 27 -29.95 -52.92 -32.99
CA THR A 27 -31.01 -52.34 -32.11
C THR A 27 -30.52 -52.38 -30.63
N GLN A 28 -31.20 -51.98 -29.54
CA GLN A 28 -32.63 -51.78 -29.19
C GLN A 28 -32.83 -50.50 -28.32
N ALA A 29 -33.88 -50.43 -27.47
CA ALA A 29 -34.18 -49.29 -26.58
C ALA A 29 -34.75 -49.73 -25.22
N GLY A 30 -34.50 -48.92 -24.18
CA GLY A 30 -35.19 -48.92 -22.88
C GLY A 30 -35.96 -47.62 -22.65
N PRO A 31 -36.90 -47.56 -21.68
CA PRO A 31 -37.85 -46.46 -21.56
C PRO A 31 -37.24 -45.17 -21.02
N SER A 32 -37.62 -44.04 -21.62
CA SER A 32 -37.19 -42.70 -21.21
C SER A 32 -37.61 -42.37 -19.78
N HIS A 33 -36.65 -41.93 -18.98
CA HIS A 33 -36.90 -40.90 -17.96
C HIS A 33 -36.35 -39.60 -18.51
N ALA A 34 -37.18 -38.55 -18.55
CA ALA A 34 -36.70 -37.22 -18.88
C ALA A 34 -35.80 -36.74 -17.74
N ALA A 35 -34.56 -36.37 -18.05
CA ALA A 35 -33.73 -35.63 -17.09
C ALA A 35 -34.45 -34.31 -16.77
N PRO A 36 -34.65 -33.96 -15.48
CA PRO A 36 -35.27 -32.69 -15.15
C PRO A 36 -34.35 -31.57 -15.62
N SER A 37 -34.91 -30.62 -16.37
CA SER A 37 -34.26 -29.35 -16.67
C SER A 37 -34.17 -28.55 -15.37
N ALA A 38 -33.13 -28.82 -14.57
CA ALA A 38 -32.81 -28.04 -13.38
C ALA A 38 -32.37 -26.64 -13.83
N SER A 39 -33.34 -25.75 -13.98
CA SER A 39 -33.10 -24.32 -14.11
C SER A 39 -32.39 -23.87 -12.85
N ALA A 40 -31.07 -23.67 -12.92
CA ALA A 40 -30.31 -23.08 -11.85
C ALA A 40 -30.84 -21.66 -11.61
N THR A 41 -31.69 -21.49 -10.60
CA THR A 41 -32.12 -20.20 -10.13
C THR A 41 -30.90 -19.50 -9.56
N SER A 42 -30.38 -18.50 -10.28
CA SER A 42 -29.35 -17.61 -9.76
C SER A 42 -29.85 -17.02 -8.45
N SER A 43 -29.14 -17.30 -7.35
CA SER A 43 -29.39 -16.62 -6.08
C SER A 43 -29.29 -15.12 -6.33
N PRO A 44 -30.34 -14.32 -6.09
CA PRO A 44 -30.19 -12.88 -6.13
C PRO A 44 -29.29 -12.50 -4.94
N CYS A 45 -28.07 -12.08 -5.26
CA CYS A 45 -27.11 -11.47 -4.36
C CYS A 45 -27.30 -9.94 -4.43
N PRO A 46 -28.33 -9.34 -3.77
CA PRO A 46 -28.73 -7.95 -4.02
C PRO A 46 -27.61 -6.95 -3.76
N TRP A 47 -26.71 -7.22 -2.82
CA TRP A 47 -25.53 -6.38 -2.56
C TRP A 47 -24.66 -6.20 -3.81
N VAL A 48 -24.46 -7.21 -4.65
CA VAL A 48 -23.56 -7.11 -5.82
C VAL A 48 -23.98 -5.97 -6.75
N THR A 49 -25.27 -5.87 -7.08
CA THR A 49 -25.82 -4.83 -7.96
C THR A 49 -26.48 -3.66 -7.24
N SER A 50 -26.36 -3.57 -5.91
CA SER A 50 -26.95 -2.49 -5.11
C SER A 50 -26.09 -1.22 -5.10
N HIS A 51 -26.75 -0.08 -5.28
CA HIS A 51 -26.18 1.26 -5.09
C HIS A 51 -26.33 1.78 -3.64
N ALA A 52 -26.69 0.94 -2.68
CA ALA A 52 -26.68 1.30 -1.26
C ALA A 52 -25.24 1.51 -0.75
N PRO A 53 -25.04 2.27 0.35
CA PRO A 53 -23.73 2.40 1.00
C PRO A 53 -23.11 1.03 1.32
N VAL A 54 -21.77 0.95 1.28
CA VAL A 54 -21.02 -0.29 1.50
C VAL A 54 -21.39 -0.96 2.83
N ASP A 55 -21.50 -0.20 3.92
CA ASP A 55 -21.91 -0.73 5.23
C ASP A 55 -23.26 -1.45 5.18
N GLN A 56 -24.25 -0.90 4.46
CA GLN A 56 -25.58 -1.51 4.31
C GLN A 56 -25.56 -2.75 3.41
N ARG A 57 -24.58 -2.87 2.50
CA ARG A 57 -24.35 -4.08 1.69
C ARG A 57 -23.71 -5.17 2.55
N ILE A 58 -22.81 -4.79 3.45
CA ILE A 58 -22.16 -5.68 4.43
C ILE A 58 -23.15 -6.15 5.50
N ASP A 59 -23.99 -5.28 6.06
CA ASP A 59 -25.03 -5.67 7.03
C ASP A 59 -26.00 -6.72 6.45
N GLN A 60 -26.30 -6.61 5.14
CA GLN A 60 -27.11 -7.59 4.41
C GLN A 60 -26.38 -8.91 4.14
N LEU A 61 -25.05 -8.92 4.08
CA LEU A 61 -24.21 -10.12 4.00
C LEU A 61 -24.07 -10.79 5.37
N LEU A 62 -23.59 -10.06 6.39
CA LEU A 62 -23.40 -10.56 7.76
C LEU A 62 -24.71 -11.09 8.38
N GLY A 63 -25.85 -10.46 8.06
CA GLY A 63 -27.19 -10.94 8.43
C GLY A 63 -27.69 -12.18 7.66
N ARG A 64 -26.89 -12.72 6.72
CA ARG A 64 -27.18 -13.91 5.91
C ARG A 64 -26.07 -14.98 5.93
N MET A 65 -24.88 -14.64 6.40
CA MET A 65 -23.80 -15.60 6.66
C MET A 65 -24.12 -16.41 7.93
N THR A 66 -23.84 -17.72 7.89
CA THR A 66 -23.77 -18.56 9.08
C THR A 66 -22.50 -18.25 9.88
N LEU A 67 -22.40 -18.72 11.12
CA LEU A 67 -21.15 -18.60 11.89
C LEU A 67 -19.98 -19.28 11.16
N ASP A 68 -20.22 -20.43 10.51
CA ASP A 68 -19.18 -21.20 9.85
C ASP A 68 -18.63 -20.49 8.60
N GLU A 69 -19.48 -19.77 7.88
CA GLU A 69 -19.04 -18.91 6.77
C GLU A 69 -18.33 -17.65 7.30
N LYS A 70 -18.78 -17.06 8.41
CA LYS A 70 -18.08 -15.91 9.02
C LYS A 70 -16.67 -16.27 9.44
N LEU A 71 -16.50 -17.40 10.15
CA LEU A 71 -15.19 -17.90 10.55
C LEU A 71 -14.32 -18.27 9.33
N GLY A 72 -14.93 -18.76 8.25
CA GLY A 72 -14.25 -19.05 6.98
C GLY A 72 -13.67 -17.82 6.28
N GLU A 73 -14.18 -16.60 6.53
CA GLU A 73 -13.53 -15.37 6.05
C GLU A 73 -12.34 -14.93 6.94
N LEU A 74 -12.20 -15.49 8.15
CA LEU A 74 -11.19 -15.08 9.13
C LEU A 74 -9.91 -15.92 9.10
N HIS A 75 -9.74 -16.85 8.17
CA HIS A 75 -8.52 -17.65 8.09
C HIS A 75 -8.20 -18.19 6.70
N GLY A 76 -6.92 -18.44 6.44
CA GLY A 76 -6.46 -19.15 5.24
C GLY A 76 -6.90 -20.62 5.19
N ASP A 77 -6.95 -21.20 3.99
CA ASP A 77 -7.36 -22.60 3.76
C ASP A 77 -6.21 -23.60 3.58
N ASN A 78 -4.95 -23.15 3.65
CA ASN A 78 -3.71 -23.90 3.31
C ASN A 78 -3.66 -24.43 1.85
N SER A 79 -4.35 -23.80 0.89
CA SER A 79 -4.01 -23.99 -0.52
C SER A 79 -2.69 -23.27 -0.88
N SER A 80 -2.09 -23.67 -2.01
CA SER A 80 -0.72 -23.28 -2.40
C SER A 80 -0.63 -22.77 -3.85
N ASP A 81 -1.73 -22.26 -4.40
CA ASP A 81 -1.72 -21.56 -5.70
C ASP A 81 -1.20 -20.11 -5.57
N TYR A 82 -1.22 -19.58 -4.33
CA TYR A 82 -0.81 -18.26 -3.84
C TYR A 82 -0.31 -18.45 -2.39
N ALA A 83 0.40 -17.47 -1.81
CA ALA A 83 0.90 -17.56 -0.43
C ALA A 83 -0.23 -17.73 0.60
N GLY A 84 -1.39 -17.11 0.35
CA GLY A 84 -2.60 -17.26 1.14
C GLY A 84 -3.87 -17.29 0.27
N THR A 85 -4.91 -17.97 0.75
CA THR A 85 -6.25 -17.96 0.13
C THR A 85 -7.33 -18.13 1.18
N VAL A 86 -8.36 -17.29 1.11
CA VAL A 86 -9.59 -17.35 1.90
C VAL A 86 -10.72 -17.89 1.01
N PRO A 87 -11.46 -18.91 1.44
CA PRO A 87 -12.39 -19.63 0.59
C PRO A 87 -13.67 -18.83 0.28
N ALA A 88 -14.06 -18.83 -0.99
CA ALA A 88 -15.28 -18.17 -1.45
C ALA A 88 -16.56 -18.66 -0.74
N VAL A 89 -17.59 -17.80 -0.67
CA VAL A 89 -18.96 -18.19 -0.26
C VAL A 89 -19.93 -18.00 -1.45
N PRO A 90 -20.00 -18.96 -2.41
CA PRO A 90 -20.71 -18.76 -3.68
C PRO A 90 -22.21 -18.51 -3.54
N ARG A 91 -22.86 -19.04 -2.50
CA ARG A 91 -24.30 -18.81 -2.26
C ARG A 91 -24.62 -17.35 -1.87
N LEU A 92 -23.60 -16.58 -1.46
CA LEU A 92 -23.66 -15.16 -1.16
C LEU A 92 -22.90 -14.29 -2.18
N CYS A 93 -22.36 -14.90 -3.24
CA CYS A 93 -21.51 -14.20 -4.21
C CYS A 93 -20.33 -13.45 -3.57
N ILE A 94 -19.82 -13.90 -2.41
CA ILE A 94 -18.51 -13.49 -1.92
C ILE A 94 -17.49 -14.29 -2.75
N PRO A 95 -16.55 -13.63 -3.47
CA PRO A 95 -15.49 -14.34 -4.21
C PRO A 95 -14.51 -15.01 -3.22
N LYS A 96 -13.50 -15.72 -3.72
CA LYS A 96 -12.31 -15.99 -2.91
C LYS A 96 -11.62 -14.66 -2.59
N LEU A 97 -10.75 -14.65 -1.59
CA LEU A 97 -9.70 -13.65 -1.47
C LEU A 97 -8.36 -14.38 -1.60
N THR A 98 -7.49 -13.88 -2.46
CA THR A 98 -6.08 -14.30 -2.51
C THR A 98 -5.17 -13.26 -1.90
N LEU A 99 -4.01 -13.71 -1.44
CA LEU A 99 -2.92 -12.86 -0.97
C LEU A 99 -1.60 -13.48 -1.45
N ASP A 100 -0.71 -12.71 -2.07
CA ASP A 100 0.58 -13.18 -2.57
C ASP A 100 1.72 -12.18 -2.29
N ASP A 101 2.93 -12.69 -2.14
CA ASP A 101 4.14 -11.86 -2.05
C ASP A 101 4.47 -11.25 -3.44
N SER A 102 5.28 -10.19 -3.56
CA SER A 102 6.20 -9.62 -2.57
C SER A 102 6.38 -8.09 -2.72
N PRO A 103 7.01 -7.44 -1.72
CA PRO A 103 7.47 -6.05 -1.82
C PRO A 103 8.43 -5.71 -2.98
N ALA A 104 8.82 -6.65 -3.84
CA ALA A 104 9.69 -6.45 -5.00
C ALA A 104 9.07 -6.89 -6.35
N GLY A 105 7.75 -7.10 -6.38
CA GLY A 105 7.01 -7.70 -7.49
C GLY A 105 6.46 -9.07 -7.10
N VAL A 106 5.80 -9.77 -8.02
CA VAL A 106 5.16 -11.07 -7.72
C VAL A 106 6.21 -12.11 -7.32
N GLY A 107 6.12 -12.57 -6.07
CA GLY A 107 6.99 -13.56 -5.45
C GLY A 107 6.54 -14.99 -5.72
N HIS A 108 6.55 -15.82 -4.66
CA HIS A 108 6.02 -17.19 -4.64
C HIS A 108 6.44 -18.07 -5.85
N GLN A 109 7.68 -17.89 -6.32
CA GLN A 109 8.27 -18.58 -7.48
C GLN A 109 7.48 -18.42 -8.80
N MET A 110 6.62 -17.40 -8.94
CA MET A 110 5.89 -17.15 -10.17
C MET A 110 6.81 -16.66 -11.29
N THR A 111 6.48 -17.02 -12.54
CA THR A 111 7.25 -16.69 -13.76
C THR A 111 6.43 -15.81 -14.71
N GLY A 112 7.07 -15.15 -15.68
CA GLY A 112 6.42 -14.15 -16.53
C GLY A 112 6.19 -12.81 -15.84
N VAL A 113 7.04 -12.47 -14.87
CA VAL A 113 6.95 -11.34 -13.93
C VAL A 113 8.18 -10.44 -14.02
N THR A 114 8.08 -9.20 -13.51
CA THR A 114 9.19 -8.25 -13.42
C THR A 114 9.87 -8.35 -12.05
N GLN A 115 11.15 -8.72 -12.02
CA GLN A 115 11.98 -8.60 -10.81
C GLN A 115 12.45 -7.16 -10.68
N LEU A 116 11.78 -6.37 -9.83
CA LEU A 116 12.22 -5.03 -9.47
C LEU A 116 13.51 -5.10 -8.62
N PRO A 117 14.28 -4.00 -8.51
CA PRO A 117 15.31 -3.87 -7.48
C PRO A 117 14.70 -4.01 -6.08
N ALA A 118 15.48 -4.45 -5.10
CA ALA A 118 15.02 -4.54 -3.71
C ALA A 118 14.55 -3.17 -3.16
N PRO A 119 13.56 -3.14 -2.24
CA PRO A 119 13.01 -1.90 -1.67
C PRO A 119 14.04 -0.91 -1.12
N VAL A 120 15.15 -1.38 -0.55
CA VAL A 120 16.27 -0.51 -0.12
C VAL A 120 16.82 0.34 -1.28
N ALA A 121 16.84 -0.20 -2.51
CA ALA A 121 17.27 0.50 -3.71
C ALA A 121 16.26 1.57 -4.15
N ASP A 122 14.96 1.31 -4.04
CA ASP A 122 13.94 2.33 -4.33
C ASP A 122 13.96 3.46 -3.28
N ALA A 123 14.14 3.12 -2.00
CA ALA A 123 14.38 4.12 -0.96
C ALA A 123 15.64 4.95 -1.25
N ALA A 124 16.71 4.31 -1.72
CA ALA A 124 17.92 5.00 -2.13
C ALA A 124 17.72 5.95 -3.33
N THR A 125 16.62 5.86 -4.09
CA THR A 125 16.27 6.87 -5.10
C THR A 125 15.89 8.22 -4.49
N TRP A 126 15.34 8.23 -3.26
CA TRP A 126 14.69 9.37 -2.60
C TRP A 126 13.68 10.11 -3.51
N ASP A 127 12.97 9.38 -4.39
CA ASP A 127 11.96 9.93 -5.30
C ASP A 127 10.60 9.25 -5.12
N GLN A 128 9.70 9.91 -4.37
CA GLN A 128 8.30 9.47 -4.22
C GLN A 128 7.59 9.30 -5.57
N GLY A 129 8.01 10.01 -6.63
CA GLY A 129 7.46 9.83 -7.97
C GLY A 129 7.90 8.53 -8.64
N LEU A 130 9.04 7.95 -8.23
CA LEU A 130 9.55 6.67 -8.73
C LEU A 130 9.04 5.50 -7.88
N ALA A 131 9.01 5.63 -6.56
CA ALA A 131 8.35 4.70 -5.64
C ALA A 131 6.88 4.45 -6.02
N ARG A 132 6.16 5.51 -6.44
CA ARG A 132 4.78 5.37 -6.94
C ARG A 132 4.66 4.68 -8.30
N GLN A 133 5.74 4.59 -9.08
CA GLN A 133 5.80 3.78 -10.31
C GLN A 133 6.25 2.34 -10.01
N TYR A 134 7.05 2.14 -8.96
CA TYR A 134 7.40 0.82 -8.42
C TYR A 134 6.13 0.08 -7.99
N GLY A 135 5.32 0.68 -7.09
CA GLY A 135 4.04 0.11 -6.66
C GLY A 135 2.99 -0.05 -7.77
N ASP A 136 2.99 0.84 -8.77
CA ASP A 136 2.14 0.72 -9.98
C ASP A 136 2.51 -0.51 -10.82
N VAL A 137 3.78 -0.96 -10.79
CA VAL A 137 4.21 -2.24 -11.38
C VAL A 137 3.78 -3.42 -10.50
N VAL A 138 4.08 -3.39 -9.19
CA VAL A 138 3.71 -4.47 -8.24
C VAL A 138 2.22 -4.76 -8.33
N GLY A 139 1.38 -3.76 -8.05
CA GLY A 139 -0.08 -3.90 -8.10
C GLY A 139 -0.67 -4.13 -9.50
N SER A 140 0.08 -3.90 -10.59
CA SER A 140 -0.39 -4.26 -11.94
C SER A 140 -0.09 -5.72 -12.27
N GLU A 141 0.99 -6.27 -11.71
CA GLU A 141 1.37 -7.66 -11.94
C GLU A 141 0.62 -8.63 -11.03
N GLN A 142 0.44 -8.31 -9.73
CA GLN A 142 -0.41 -9.09 -8.80
C GLN A 142 -1.84 -9.27 -9.35
N LEU A 143 -2.50 -8.17 -9.72
CA LEU A 143 -3.84 -8.19 -10.33
C LEU A 143 -3.89 -8.97 -11.65
N GLY A 144 -2.78 -8.96 -12.40
CA GLY A 144 -2.58 -9.75 -13.62
C GLY A 144 -2.37 -11.24 -13.36
N LYS A 145 -1.82 -11.61 -12.21
CA LYS A 145 -1.78 -12.97 -11.65
C LYS A 145 -3.10 -13.41 -11.06
N GLY A 146 -4.03 -12.48 -10.81
CA GLY A 146 -5.32 -12.79 -10.21
C GLY A 146 -5.23 -13.05 -8.71
N ASP A 147 -4.24 -12.41 -8.08
CA ASP A 147 -4.23 -12.13 -6.66
C ASP A 147 -5.30 -11.06 -6.32
N ASP A 148 -5.59 -10.88 -5.03
CA ASP A 148 -6.43 -9.79 -4.52
C ASP A 148 -5.76 -8.95 -3.41
N VAL A 149 -4.60 -9.37 -2.84
CA VAL A 149 -3.89 -8.66 -1.74
C VAL A 149 -2.37 -8.83 -1.82
N ASP A 150 -1.69 -7.85 -2.37
CA ASP A 150 -0.22 -7.74 -2.32
C ASP A 150 0.29 -7.74 -0.86
N LEU A 151 1.16 -8.68 -0.52
CA LEU A 151 1.81 -8.80 0.79
C LEU A 151 2.98 -7.79 0.94
N GLY A 152 2.73 -6.52 0.65
CA GLY A 152 3.71 -5.44 0.72
C GLY A 152 3.13 -4.02 0.88
N PRO A 153 4.00 -3.01 1.02
CA PRO A 153 5.45 -3.11 1.16
C PRO A 153 5.89 -3.34 2.62
N THR A 154 7.17 -3.65 2.81
CA THR A 154 7.81 -3.78 4.13
C THR A 154 8.40 -2.44 4.58
N VAL A 155 8.05 -1.98 5.80
CA VAL A 155 8.45 -0.67 6.34
C VAL A 155 9.10 -0.74 7.73
N ASN A 156 9.64 -1.89 8.11
CA ASN A 156 10.38 -2.06 9.36
C ASN A 156 11.70 -1.27 9.32
N ILE A 157 12.03 -0.54 10.38
CA ILE A 157 13.26 0.26 10.44
C ILE A 157 14.49 -0.64 10.42
N VAL A 158 15.49 -0.33 9.59
CA VAL A 158 16.81 -0.98 9.67
C VAL A 158 17.51 -0.47 10.93
N ARG A 159 17.28 -1.16 12.05
CA ARG A 159 17.84 -0.86 13.38
C ARG A 159 19.35 -1.15 13.44
N ASP A 160 19.72 -2.28 12.85
CA ASP A 160 21.07 -2.79 12.75
C ASP A 160 21.29 -3.35 11.33
N PRO A 161 22.45 -3.11 10.71
CA PRO A 161 22.71 -3.60 9.36
C PRO A 161 22.74 -5.13 9.21
N ARG A 162 22.88 -5.92 10.29
CA ARG A 162 22.89 -7.39 10.21
C ARG A 162 21.52 -8.04 9.95
N TRP A 163 20.43 -7.27 10.03
CA TRP A 163 19.08 -7.83 9.91
C TRP A 163 18.85 -8.48 8.55
N GLY A 164 18.49 -9.78 8.54
CA GLY A 164 18.38 -10.60 7.32
C GLY A 164 17.36 -10.12 6.27
N ARG A 165 16.51 -9.15 6.59
CA ARG A 165 15.54 -8.52 5.65
C ARG A 165 15.76 -7.02 5.50
N ALA A 166 16.95 -6.49 5.84
CA ALA A 166 17.26 -5.07 5.68
C ALA A 166 17.05 -4.58 4.22
N PHE A 167 17.42 -5.40 3.24
CA PHE A 167 17.16 -5.16 1.81
C PHE A 167 15.67 -4.97 1.45
N GLU A 168 14.77 -5.62 2.20
CA GLU A 168 13.32 -5.64 1.96
C GLU A 168 12.65 -4.35 2.42
N SER A 169 13.36 -3.46 3.13
CA SER A 169 12.81 -2.25 3.70
C SER A 169 13.53 -0.98 3.26
N TYR A 170 12.91 0.16 3.55
CA TYR A 170 13.33 1.48 3.08
C TYR A 170 14.39 2.18 3.99
N GLY A 171 15.12 1.42 4.82
CA GLY A 171 16.26 1.91 5.61
C GLY A 171 16.00 2.34 7.06
N GLU A 172 16.88 3.18 7.60
CA GLU A 172 17.01 3.45 9.05
C GLU A 172 16.20 4.65 9.56
N ASP A 173 15.54 5.40 8.68
CA ASP A 173 14.84 6.63 9.04
C ASP A 173 13.31 6.52 8.84
N PRO A 174 12.50 6.76 9.89
CA PRO A 174 11.04 6.61 9.80
C PRO A 174 10.35 7.65 8.93
N TYR A 175 10.95 8.81 8.69
CA TYR A 175 10.39 9.78 7.74
C TYR A 175 10.68 9.35 6.30
N LEU A 176 11.89 8.87 6.00
CA LEU A 176 12.20 8.31 4.67
C LEU A 176 11.30 7.10 4.37
N ALA A 177 11.32 6.08 5.22
CA ALA A 177 10.54 4.87 5.04
C ALA A 177 9.03 5.14 4.98
N GLY A 178 8.54 6.04 5.84
CA GLY A 178 7.13 6.44 5.87
C GLY A 178 6.68 7.26 4.66
N GLN A 179 7.59 7.86 3.90
CA GLN A 179 7.30 8.60 2.67
C GLN A 179 7.45 7.78 1.40
N ILE A 180 8.45 6.88 1.34
CA ILE A 180 8.61 5.95 0.21
C ILE A 180 7.45 4.94 0.22
N GLY A 181 7.19 4.28 1.36
CA GLY A 181 6.04 3.36 1.50
C GLY A 181 4.67 4.03 1.37
N THR A 182 4.57 5.35 1.57
CA THR A 182 3.32 6.10 1.25
C THR A 182 3.11 6.17 -0.26
N ALA A 183 4.18 6.38 -1.02
CA ALA A 183 4.11 6.48 -2.48
C ALA A 183 3.90 5.11 -3.13
N ASP A 184 4.56 4.07 -2.62
CA ASP A 184 4.41 2.68 -3.09
C ASP A 184 2.96 2.18 -2.91
N VAL A 185 2.39 2.33 -1.69
CA VAL A 185 0.99 1.98 -1.40
C VAL A 185 -0.03 2.79 -2.23
N ASP A 186 0.26 4.05 -2.59
CA ASP A 186 -0.57 4.81 -3.55
C ASP A 186 -0.39 4.33 -5.00
N GLY A 187 0.77 3.74 -5.34
CA GLY A 187 1.01 3.01 -6.58
C GLY A 187 0.15 1.75 -6.67
N ILE A 188 0.37 0.80 -5.75
CA ILE A 188 -0.32 -0.50 -5.68
C ILE A 188 -1.84 -0.30 -5.70
N GLN A 189 -2.38 0.51 -4.78
CA GLN A 189 -3.83 0.67 -4.62
C GLN A 189 -4.50 1.45 -5.77
N ALA A 190 -3.73 2.09 -6.65
CA ALA A 190 -4.28 2.78 -7.83
C ALA A 190 -4.55 1.83 -9.02
N THR A 191 -3.99 0.62 -9.02
CA THR A 191 -4.26 -0.39 -10.06
C THR A 191 -5.62 -1.08 -9.85
N GLY A 192 -6.03 -1.20 -8.59
CA GLY A 192 -7.14 -2.05 -8.12
C GLY A 192 -6.71 -3.14 -7.13
N GLU A 193 -5.40 -3.28 -6.89
CA GLU A 193 -4.82 -4.22 -5.91
C GLU A 193 -4.95 -3.73 -4.45
N MET A 194 -4.95 -4.64 -3.48
CA MET A 194 -4.95 -4.28 -2.05
C MET A 194 -3.55 -4.42 -1.43
N ALA A 195 -2.91 -3.31 -1.09
CA ALA A 195 -1.64 -3.34 -0.36
C ALA A 195 -1.82 -3.78 1.10
N GLN A 196 -0.99 -4.73 1.56
CA GLN A 196 -0.86 -5.18 2.96
C GLN A 196 0.48 -4.75 3.57
N LEU A 197 0.51 -3.52 4.08
CA LEU A 197 1.67 -2.90 4.73
C LEU A 197 2.20 -3.77 5.89
N LYS A 198 3.46 -4.20 5.83
CA LYS A 198 4.06 -5.15 6.80
C LYS A 198 5.37 -4.61 7.42
N HIS A 199 5.81 -5.09 8.58
CA HIS A 199 5.20 -6.00 9.54
C HIS A 199 4.99 -5.23 10.87
N TRP A 200 3.73 -5.02 11.28
CA TRP A 200 3.33 -4.22 12.44
C TRP A 200 3.48 -5.03 13.75
N ALA A 201 4.47 -4.80 14.61
CA ALA A 201 5.56 -3.81 14.55
C ALA A 201 6.85 -4.39 15.19
N VAL A 202 7.91 -3.57 15.29
CA VAL A 202 9.17 -3.86 16.04
C VAL A 202 9.85 -5.19 15.66
N TYR A 203 9.62 -5.66 14.43
CA TYR A 203 10.31 -6.81 13.83
C TYR A 203 11.52 -6.30 13.07
N ASN A 204 12.71 -6.45 13.67
CA ASN A 204 13.96 -5.82 13.23
C ASN A 204 15.20 -6.74 13.39
N GLN A 205 14.98 -8.03 13.65
CA GLN A 205 15.94 -9.14 13.61
C GLN A 205 15.17 -10.43 13.22
N GLU A 206 15.83 -11.39 12.58
CA GLU A 206 15.24 -12.70 12.24
C GLU A 206 15.47 -13.75 13.35
N ALA A 207 16.52 -13.58 14.15
CA ALA A 207 16.93 -14.50 15.20
C ALA A 207 15.81 -14.71 16.24
N ASN A 208 15.42 -15.97 16.43
CA ASN A 208 14.34 -16.40 17.34
C ASN A 208 12.94 -15.82 17.04
N ARG A 209 12.68 -15.27 15.84
CA ARG A 209 11.35 -14.75 15.46
C ARG A 209 10.23 -15.77 15.71
N ASN A 210 9.04 -15.27 16.04
CA ASN A 210 7.84 -16.06 16.38
C ASN A 210 7.94 -16.87 17.69
N ASN A 211 8.86 -16.49 18.58
CA ASN A 211 9.05 -17.08 19.89
C ASN A 211 9.23 -15.98 20.95
N SER A 212 8.86 -16.28 22.20
CA SER A 212 9.06 -15.36 23.34
C SER A 212 10.53 -15.18 23.74
N ASP A 213 11.46 -15.82 23.01
CA ASP A 213 12.91 -15.58 23.11
C ASP A 213 13.38 -14.40 22.22
N ASP A 214 12.47 -13.79 21.44
CA ASP A 214 12.61 -12.53 20.69
C ASP A 214 11.74 -11.42 21.35
N ASP A 215 11.88 -11.23 22.67
CA ASP A 215 11.14 -10.19 23.41
C ASP A 215 11.85 -8.83 23.35
N ALA A 216 11.40 -7.94 22.45
CA ALA A 216 11.88 -6.59 22.30
C ALA A 216 11.49 -5.71 23.51
N ILE A 217 12.48 -5.35 24.33
CA ILE A 217 12.34 -4.48 25.49
C ILE A 217 12.58 -3.04 25.04
N ILE A 218 11.52 -2.24 25.02
CA ILE A 218 11.50 -0.94 24.34
C ILE A 218 10.63 0.09 25.08
N ASP A 219 11.13 1.32 25.18
CA ASP A 219 10.39 2.45 25.76
C ASP A 219 9.25 2.93 24.84
N GLN A 220 8.10 3.29 25.42
CA GLN A 220 6.88 3.66 24.70
C GLN A 220 7.08 4.87 23.75
N ARG A 221 7.99 5.78 24.11
CA ARG A 221 8.43 6.89 23.25
C ARG A 221 9.14 6.41 22.00
N VAL A 222 10.01 5.42 22.13
CA VAL A 222 10.85 4.91 21.03
C VAL A 222 9.99 4.15 20.02
N GLU A 223 9.01 3.39 20.49
CA GLU A 223 7.95 2.83 19.63
C GLU A 223 7.27 3.93 18.79
N GLN A 224 6.77 4.99 19.43
CA GLN A 224 6.00 6.06 18.77
C GLN A 224 6.83 6.95 17.82
N GLU A 225 8.09 7.22 18.15
CA GLU A 225 8.96 8.13 17.37
C GLU A 225 9.73 7.40 16.26
N ILE A 226 10.12 6.14 16.47
CA ILE A 226 10.91 5.34 15.52
C ILE A 226 10.06 4.26 14.84
N TYR A 227 9.57 3.26 15.60
CA TYR A 227 9.12 1.98 15.01
C TYR A 227 7.66 1.93 14.54
N LEU A 228 6.82 2.90 14.95
CA LEU A 228 5.41 3.06 14.54
C LEU A 228 5.17 4.32 13.69
N SER A 229 6.15 5.22 13.62
CA SER A 229 6.05 6.56 13.01
C SER A 229 5.92 6.53 11.48
N GLN A 230 6.65 5.61 10.85
CA GLN A 230 6.59 5.29 9.43
C GLN A 230 5.26 4.64 9.04
N PHE A 231 4.81 3.61 9.78
CA PHE A 231 3.48 3.02 9.59
C PHE A 231 2.37 4.08 9.75
N ALA A 232 2.44 4.89 10.80
CA ALA A 232 1.51 5.99 11.06
C ALA A 232 1.48 7.04 9.94
N SER A 233 2.56 7.18 9.18
CA SER A 233 2.65 8.05 8.01
C SER A 233 1.88 7.44 6.82
N VAL A 234 2.13 6.17 6.49
CA VAL A 234 1.44 5.46 5.39
C VAL A 234 -0.06 5.31 5.67
N ILE A 235 -0.44 4.95 6.89
CA ILE A 235 -1.85 4.80 7.33
C ILE A 235 -2.65 6.10 7.15
N LYS A 236 -2.04 7.27 7.37
CA LYS A 236 -2.73 8.56 7.27
C LYS A 236 -2.75 9.11 5.84
N GLN A 237 -1.72 8.84 5.06
CA GLN A 237 -1.54 9.41 3.72
C GLN A 237 -2.12 8.50 2.63
N ALA A 238 -1.64 7.25 2.54
CA ALA A 238 -2.04 6.30 1.50
C ALA A 238 -3.21 5.39 1.93
N LYS A 239 -3.35 5.10 3.23
CA LYS A 239 -4.39 4.23 3.82
C LYS A 239 -4.40 2.83 3.18
N PRO A 240 -3.49 1.93 3.59
CA PRO A 240 -3.45 0.58 3.05
C PRO A 240 -4.75 -0.17 3.38
N ALA A 241 -5.13 -1.11 2.52
CA ALA A 241 -6.33 -1.93 2.65
C ALA A 241 -6.20 -2.96 3.79
N SER A 242 -4.98 -3.48 3.96
CA SER A 242 -4.59 -4.39 5.03
C SER A 242 -3.27 -3.98 5.69
N ILE A 243 -2.99 -4.59 6.85
CA ILE A 243 -1.70 -4.56 7.54
C ILE A 243 -1.38 -5.99 7.96
N MET A 244 -0.13 -6.42 7.84
CA MET A 244 0.34 -7.67 8.44
C MET A 244 0.89 -7.36 9.84
N CYS A 245 0.41 -8.05 10.88
CA CYS A 245 1.01 -7.97 12.22
C CYS A 245 2.18 -8.97 12.35
N SER A 246 3.24 -8.56 13.05
CA SER A 246 4.54 -9.24 13.03
C SER A 246 4.66 -10.45 13.97
N TYR A 247 5.73 -11.22 13.75
CA TYR A 247 6.19 -12.33 14.60
C TYR A 247 6.75 -11.92 15.98
N SER A 248 7.05 -10.64 16.21
CA SER A 248 7.85 -10.21 17.36
C SER A 248 7.07 -10.18 18.68
N PHE A 249 7.78 -10.43 19.77
CA PHE A 249 7.29 -10.11 21.11
C PHE A 249 7.78 -8.71 21.48
N ILE A 250 6.91 -7.91 22.09
CA ILE A 250 7.16 -6.52 22.47
C ILE A 250 6.78 -6.38 23.94
N ASN A 251 7.74 -6.06 24.79
CA ASN A 251 7.55 -5.92 26.25
C ASN A 251 6.76 -7.07 26.90
N GLY A 252 6.94 -8.29 26.38
CA GLY A 252 6.32 -9.54 26.81
C GLY A 252 4.97 -9.87 26.15
N GLN A 253 4.54 -9.18 25.10
CA GLN A 253 3.31 -9.47 24.35
C GLN A 253 3.61 -9.76 22.86
N PRO A 254 3.05 -10.80 22.23
CA PRO A 254 3.18 -10.99 20.79
C PRO A 254 2.41 -9.90 20.02
N ALA A 255 3.03 -9.29 19.01
CA ALA A 255 2.53 -8.10 18.33
C ALA A 255 1.09 -8.23 17.79
N CYS A 256 0.74 -9.38 17.19
CA CYS A 256 -0.61 -9.68 16.69
C CYS A 256 -1.73 -9.72 17.76
N GLN A 257 -1.41 -9.64 19.05
CA GLN A 257 -2.38 -9.58 20.14
C GLN A 257 -2.05 -8.54 21.23
N ASP A 258 -1.10 -7.63 20.99
CA ASP A 258 -0.74 -6.58 21.95
C ASP A 258 -1.81 -5.45 21.96
N PRO A 259 -2.54 -5.25 23.08
CA PRO A 259 -3.58 -4.23 23.19
C PRO A 259 -3.04 -2.79 23.19
N TYR A 260 -1.73 -2.58 23.31
CA TYR A 260 -1.12 -1.27 23.07
C TYR A 260 -1.04 -0.98 21.57
N ILE A 261 -0.21 -1.69 20.81
CA ILE A 261 -0.04 -1.37 19.38
C ILE A 261 -1.31 -1.67 18.57
N MET A 262 -2.00 -2.80 18.80
CA MET A 262 -3.19 -3.15 18.01
C MET A 262 -4.40 -2.27 18.36
N SER A 263 -4.79 -2.18 19.63
CA SER A 263 -6.00 -1.44 20.01
C SER A 263 -5.72 0.07 20.20
N GLN A 264 -4.84 0.41 21.14
CA GLN A 264 -4.63 1.81 21.53
C GLN A 264 -3.91 2.65 20.47
N VAL A 265 -2.95 2.11 19.71
CA VAL A 265 -2.27 2.86 18.64
C VAL A 265 -3.02 2.72 17.32
N LEU A 266 -3.11 1.52 16.74
CA LEU A 266 -3.61 1.34 15.38
C LEU A 266 -5.09 1.70 15.23
N ARG A 267 -5.97 1.21 16.11
CA ARG A 267 -7.42 1.46 16.02
C ARG A 267 -7.83 2.81 16.60
N ASP A 268 -7.36 3.18 17.79
CA ASP A 268 -7.76 4.41 18.49
C ASP A 268 -6.98 5.67 18.05
N GLN A 269 -5.65 5.68 18.11
CA GLN A 269 -4.84 6.89 17.80
C GLN A 269 -4.66 7.13 16.30
N LEU A 270 -4.47 6.08 15.50
CA LEU A 270 -4.31 6.18 14.05
C LEU A 270 -5.64 6.07 13.31
N GLY A 271 -6.69 5.59 13.97
CA GLY A 271 -8.04 5.51 13.40
C GLY A 271 -8.19 4.45 12.33
N TYR A 272 -7.27 3.49 12.18
CA TYR A 272 -7.20 2.57 11.05
C TYR A 272 -8.47 1.71 10.86
N LYS A 273 -8.89 1.53 9.60
CA LYS A 273 -10.16 0.90 9.20
C LYS A 273 -10.03 -0.29 8.23
N GLY A 274 -8.85 -0.54 7.68
CA GLY A 274 -8.58 -1.76 6.93
C GLY A 274 -8.53 -2.99 7.85
N PHE A 275 -8.30 -4.16 7.27
CA PHE A 275 -8.14 -5.40 8.04
C PHE A 275 -6.69 -5.57 8.53
N VAL A 276 -6.48 -6.51 9.45
CA VAL A 276 -5.16 -6.93 9.91
C VAL A 276 -5.05 -8.46 9.80
N THR A 277 -4.03 -8.93 9.11
CA THR A 277 -3.71 -10.36 8.93
C THR A 277 -2.51 -10.70 9.80
N SER A 278 -2.42 -11.92 10.32
CA SER A 278 -1.16 -12.39 10.94
C SER A 278 -0.08 -12.61 9.88
N ASP A 279 1.19 -12.43 10.24
CA ASP A 279 2.27 -13.13 9.55
C ASP A 279 2.06 -14.67 9.68
N TRP A 280 2.73 -15.47 8.86
CA TRP A 280 2.42 -16.89 8.65
C TRP A 280 2.73 -17.75 9.88
N GLY A 281 1.73 -17.94 10.73
CA GLY A 281 1.86 -18.59 12.04
C GLY A 281 2.17 -17.65 13.21
N ALA A 282 2.07 -16.33 13.06
CA ALA A 282 2.25 -15.34 14.15
C ALA A 282 1.04 -15.25 15.12
N THR A 283 0.07 -16.15 14.99
CA THR A 283 -1.10 -16.19 15.88
C THR A 283 -0.80 -17.09 17.08
N HIS A 284 -0.80 -16.52 18.29
CA HIS A 284 -0.49 -17.25 19.52
C HIS A 284 -1.72 -17.55 20.40
N SER A 285 -2.90 -17.04 20.06
CA SER A 285 -4.14 -17.32 20.79
C SER A 285 -5.40 -17.15 19.94
N THR A 286 -6.52 -17.64 20.46
CA THR A 286 -7.86 -17.50 19.86
C THR A 286 -8.59 -16.25 20.33
N VAL A 287 -8.53 -15.92 21.63
CA VAL A 287 -9.39 -14.88 22.22
C VAL A 287 -8.68 -13.54 22.31
N ALA A 288 -7.41 -13.49 22.73
CA ALA A 288 -6.71 -12.21 22.91
C ALA A 288 -6.38 -11.53 21.57
N SER A 289 -6.09 -12.29 20.52
CA SER A 289 -5.97 -11.81 19.13
C SER A 289 -7.30 -11.25 18.58
N ALA A 290 -8.42 -11.91 18.88
CA ALA A 290 -9.76 -11.48 18.50
C ALA A 290 -10.17 -10.19 19.23
N ASP A 291 -9.93 -10.13 20.55
CA ASP A 291 -10.12 -8.92 21.37
C ASP A 291 -9.21 -7.76 20.90
N ALA A 292 -7.98 -8.05 20.46
CA ALA A 292 -7.05 -7.09 19.88
C ALA A 292 -7.44 -6.63 18.45
N GLN A 293 -8.47 -7.24 17.85
CA GLN A 293 -8.95 -6.96 16.48
C GLN A 293 -7.95 -7.33 15.37
N MET A 294 -7.22 -8.44 15.54
CA MET A 294 -6.62 -9.16 14.41
C MET A 294 -7.76 -9.83 13.61
N ASN A 295 -7.86 -9.54 12.32
CA ASN A 295 -8.98 -9.95 11.48
C ASN A 295 -8.79 -11.33 10.84
N MET A 296 -7.56 -11.73 10.50
CA MET A 296 -7.32 -12.91 9.67
C MET A 296 -6.09 -13.71 10.13
N GLU A 297 -6.24 -15.03 10.30
CA GLU A 297 -5.16 -15.97 10.61
C GLU A 297 -4.58 -16.56 9.30
N MET A 298 -3.26 -16.59 9.16
CA MET A 298 -2.55 -17.23 8.04
C MET A 298 -1.50 -18.23 8.52
N PRO A 299 -1.23 -19.32 7.77
CA PRO A 299 -1.92 -19.77 6.53
C PRO A 299 -3.21 -20.57 6.78
N SER A 300 -3.60 -20.76 8.04
CA SER A 300 -4.57 -21.78 8.48
C SER A 300 -5.61 -21.23 9.45
N GLY A 301 -6.69 -21.97 9.71
CA GLY A 301 -7.62 -21.70 10.81
C GLY A 301 -7.32 -22.45 12.11
N SER A 302 -6.05 -22.51 12.54
CA SER A 302 -5.63 -23.27 13.73
C SER A 302 -6.14 -22.65 15.04
N PHE A 303 -6.35 -21.33 15.08
CA PHE A 303 -6.96 -20.61 16.21
C PHE A 303 -8.36 -20.05 15.87
N TYR A 304 -8.56 -19.56 14.64
CA TYR A 304 -9.76 -18.87 14.17
C TYR A 304 -10.79 -19.77 13.48
N GLY A 305 -10.43 -21.02 13.17
CA GLY A 305 -11.37 -22.05 12.74
C GLY A 305 -12.11 -22.68 13.93
N ALA A 306 -11.74 -23.92 14.27
CA ALA A 306 -12.46 -24.69 15.29
C ALA A 306 -12.39 -24.11 16.72
N PRO A 307 -11.25 -23.55 17.21
CA PRO A 307 -11.21 -23.01 18.57
C PRO A 307 -12.01 -21.72 18.73
N LEU A 308 -12.00 -20.79 17.77
CA LEU A 308 -12.83 -19.58 17.83
C LEU A 308 -14.32 -19.92 17.77
N LYS A 309 -14.72 -20.93 16.98
CA LYS A 309 -16.08 -21.49 17.03
C LYS A 309 -16.48 -21.97 18.43
N GLN A 310 -15.55 -22.60 19.15
CA GLN A 310 -15.76 -23.06 20.52
C GLN A 310 -15.80 -21.89 21.52
N ALA A 311 -14.92 -20.90 21.39
CA ALA A 311 -14.94 -19.67 22.19
C ALA A 311 -16.27 -18.91 22.05
N VAL A 312 -16.88 -18.91 20.84
CA VAL A 312 -18.22 -18.37 20.60
C VAL A 312 -19.32 -19.23 21.23
N ALA A 313 -19.19 -20.55 21.22
CA ALA A 313 -20.14 -21.46 21.88
C ALA A 313 -20.10 -21.34 23.42
N ASP A 314 -18.92 -21.09 24.00
CA ASP A 314 -18.70 -20.87 25.43
C ASP A 314 -18.97 -19.42 25.87
N GLY A 315 -19.28 -18.52 24.94
CA GLY A 315 -19.62 -17.12 25.22
C GLY A 315 -18.42 -16.24 25.64
N GLN A 316 -17.21 -16.63 25.25
CA GLN A 316 -15.97 -15.86 25.46
C GLN A 316 -15.84 -14.76 24.39
N VAL A 317 -16.24 -15.05 23.15
CA VAL A 317 -16.35 -14.11 22.03
C VAL A 317 -17.81 -14.11 21.56
N SER A 318 -18.42 -12.96 21.25
CA SER A 318 -19.80 -12.92 20.77
C SER A 318 -19.89 -12.96 19.24
N THR A 319 -21.05 -13.35 18.70
CA THR A 319 -21.30 -13.25 17.24
C THR A 319 -21.18 -11.82 16.72
N ALA A 320 -21.38 -10.80 17.57
CA ALA A 320 -21.21 -9.39 17.18
C ALA A 320 -19.73 -9.01 17.05
N ASP A 321 -18.84 -9.64 17.82
CA ASP A 321 -17.39 -9.43 17.72
C ASP A 321 -16.85 -10.12 16.46
N ILE A 322 -17.34 -11.33 16.15
CA ILE A 322 -17.09 -12.01 14.86
C ILE A 322 -17.58 -11.13 13.68
N ASP A 323 -18.76 -10.52 13.79
CA ASP A 323 -19.25 -9.54 12.79
C ASP A 323 -18.40 -8.27 12.71
N GLY A 324 -17.68 -7.93 13.79
CA GLY A 324 -16.66 -6.89 13.82
C GLY A 324 -15.35 -7.31 13.13
N LEU A 325 -14.95 -8.57 13.24
CA LEU A 325 -13.74 -9.11 12.58
C LEU A 325 -13.93 -9.30 11.07
N VAL A 326 -15.10 -9.80 10.63
CA VAL A 326 -15.40 -10.01 9.19
C VAL A 326 -15.61 -8.69 8.44
N ARG A 327 -16.13 -7.65 9.12
CA ARG A 327 -16.54 -6.39 8.46
C ARG A 327 -15.41 -5.66 7.72
N PRO A 328 -14.20 -5.45 8.27
CA PRO A 328 -13.10 -4.80 7.55
C PRO A 328 -12.70 -5.52 6.25
N ILE A 329 -12.69 -6.86 6.26
CA ILE A 329 -12.36 -7.69 5.08
C ILE A 329 -13.41 -7.45 3.99
N LEU A 330 -14.71 -7.64 4.29
CA LEU A 330 -15.80 -7.38 3.33
C LEU A 330 -15.85 -5.90 2.89
N THR A 331 -15.39 -4.97 3.73
CA THR A 331 -15.27 -3.54 3.38
C THR A 331 -14.23 -3.32 2.31
N ALA A 332 -13.04 -3.89 2.48
CA ALA A 332 -11.96 -3.83 1.48
C ALA A 332 -12.41 -4.49 0.17
N MET A 333 -12.96 -5.71 0.20
CA MET A 333 -13.49 -6.41 -0.98
C MET A 333 -14.56 -5.63 -1.76
N PHE A 334 -15.36 -4.77 -1.11
CA PHE A 334 -16.28 -3.85 -1.80
C PHE A 334 -15.60 -2.59 -2.33
N GLN A 335 -14.63 -2.03 -1.59
CA GLN A 335 -13.86 -0.85 -2.00
C GLN A 335 -13.02 -1.14 -3.25
N TYR A 336 -12.34 -2.28 -3.29
CA TYR A 336 -11.55 -2.80 -4.42
C TYR A 336 -12.39 -3.61 -5.42
N HIS A 337 -13.72 -3.52 -5.31
CA HIS A 337 -14.68 -3.93 -6.33
C HIS A 337 -14.73 -5.43 -6.70
N LEU A 338 -14.08 -6.33 -5.94
CA LEU A 338 -13.98 -7.77 -6.23
C LEU A 338 -15.34 -8.45 -6.47
N PHE A 339 -16.39 -8.02 -5.75
CA PHE A 339 -17.77 -8.48 -5.94
C PHE A 339 -18.35 -8.24 -7.35
N THR A 340 -17.79 -7.29 -8.10
CA THR A 340 -18.26 -6.82 -9.41
C THR A 340 -17.24 -6.99 -10.53
N ASN A 341 -15.96 -6.84 -10.20
CA ASN A 341 -14.82 -6.94 -11.10
C ASN A 341 -13.76 -7.88 -10.48
N PRO A 342 -14.08 -9.15 -10.22
CA PRO A 342 -13.08 -10.09 -9.67
C PRO A 342 -11.91 -10.22 -10.65
N PRO A 343 -10.66 -10.38 -10.17
CA PRO A 343 -9.50 -10.52 -11.02
C PRO A 343 -9.64 -11.66 -12.03
N THR A 344 -9.18 -11.44 -13.26
CA THR A 344 -9.25 -12.44 -14.35
C THR A 344 -7.89 -13.06 -14.68
N GLY A 345 -6.91 -12.89 -13.80
CA GLY A 345 -5.57 -13.42 -13.93
C GLY A 345 -5.45 -14.92 -13.59
N SER A 346 -4.22 -15.40 -13.55
CA SER A 346 -3.84 -16.70 -13.00
C SER A 346 -2.34 -16.70 -12.65
N PRO A 347 -1.84 -17.58 -11.76
CA PRO A 347 -0.41 -17.70 -11.48
C PRO A 347 0.43 -17.95 -12.75
N SER A 348 -0.17 -18.61 -13.76
CA SER A 348 0.42 -18.88 -15.07
C SER A 348 0.38 -17.72 -16.08
N SER A 349 -0.18 -16.56 -15.73
CA SER A 349 -0.23 -15.38 -16.60
C SER A 349 1.15 -14.74 -16.76
N VAL A 350 1.52 -14.38 -18.00
CA VAL A 350 2.65 -13.47 -18.25
C VAL A 350 2.14 -12.04 -18.13
N VAL A 351 2.67 -11.31 -17.16
CA VAL A 351 2.22 -9.98 -16.72
C VAL A 351 3.29 -8.90 -16.89
N THR A 352 4.57 -9.28 -16.95
CA THR A 352 5.67 -8.37 -17.25
C THR A 352 5.51 -7.65 -18.58
N THR A 353 5.88 -6.37 -18.61
CA THR A 353 5.86 -5.55 -19.82
C THR A 353 7.16 -4.77 -20.01
N PRO A 354 7.50 -4.36 -21.25
CA PRO A 354 8.63 -3.46 -21.49
C PRO A 354 8.52 -2.07 -20.82
N ALA A 355 7.37 -1.73 -20.23
CA ALA A 355 7.23 -0.54 -19.37
C ALA A 355 7.66 -0.86 -17.93
N HIS A 356 7.26 -2.02 -17.40
CA HIS A 356 7.61 -2.45 -16.04
C HIS A 356 9.13 -2.70 -15.92
N VAL A 357 9.72 -3.39 -16.90
CA VAL A 357 11.19 -3.57 -16.99
C VAL A 357 11.92 -2.23 -17.12
N ALA A 358 11.31 -1.22 -17.75
CA ALA A 358 11.88 0.13 -17.81
C ALA A 358 11.78 0.89 -16.46
N VAL A 359 10.79 0.59 -15.62
CA VAL A 359 10.74 1.04 -14.21
C VAL A 359 11.81 0.33 -13.40
N ALA A 360 11.91 -0.99 -13.46
CA ALA A 360 12.95 -1.78 -12.76
C ALA A 360 14.36 -1.23 -13.03
N ARG A 361 14.70 -1.07 -14.32
CA ARG A 361 15.95 -0.42 -14.76
C ARG A 361 16.10 0.98 -14.20
N LYS A 362 15.05 1.80 -14.22
CA LYS A 362 15.09 3.20 -13.80
C LYS A 362 15.28 3.34 -12.28
N VAL A 363 14.72 2.42 -11.49
CA VAL A 363 14.95 2.31 -10.05
C VAL A 363 16.41 1.93 -9.80
N ALA A 364 16.96 0.92 -10.48
CA ALA A 364 18.38 0.57 -10.37
C ALA A 364 19.31 1.74 -10.77
N GLU A 365 19.02 2.44 -11.87
CA GLU A 365 19.79 3.61 -12.35
C GLU A 365 19.78 4.80 -11.37
N ASP A 366 18.71 5.00 -10.58
CA ASP A 366 18.58 6.13 -9.66
C ASP A 366 18.77 5.79 -8.17
N GLY A 367 18.71 4.52 -7.80
CA GLY A 367 18.95 4.00 -6.45
C GLY A 367 20.41 3.60 -6.19
N THR A 368 21.15 3.23 -7.24
CA THR A 368 22.59 2.96 -7.15
C THR A 368 23.33 4.21 -6.66
N VAL A 369 24.05 4.09 -5.54
CA VAL A 369 24.75 5.19 -4.86
C VAL A 369 26.23 5.20 -5.24
N LEU A 370 26.72 6.30 -5.80
CA LEU A 370 28.17 6.49 -5.99
C LEU A 370 28.79 6.91 -4.65
N LEU A 371 29.51 6.00 -3.99
CA LEU A 371 30.12 6.25 -2.68
C LEU A 371 31.52 6.90 -2.79
N LYS A 372 32.32 6.50 -3.80
CA LYS A 372 33.68 7.02 -4.05
C LYS A 372 33.93 7.27 -5.54
N ASN A 373 34.62 8.36 -5.88
CA ASN A 373 35.15 8.63 -7.23
C ASN A 373 36.43 9.49 -7.20
N ASP A 374 37.57 8.82 -7.09
CA ASP A 374 38.90 9.43 -7.02
C ASP A 374 39.51 9.68 -8.41
N GLY A 375 40.30 10.75 -8.52
CA GLY A 375 41.11 11.05 -9.71
C GLY A 375 40.35 11.42 -10.99
N GLY A 376 39.00 11.34 -10.96
CA GLY A 376 38.16 11.51 -12.15
C GLY A 376 38.23 10.31 -13.09
N LEU A 377 38.33 9.09 -12.54
CA LEU A 377 38.23 7.85 -13.31
C LEU A 377 36.82 7.65 -13.88
N LEU A 378 35.78 7.93 -13.06
CA LEU A 378 34.39 7.83 -13.48
C LEU A 378 33.83 9.23 -13.85
N PRO A 379 33.02 9.35 -14.92
CA PRO A 379 32.55 8.26 -15.80
C PRO A 379 33.61 7.82 -16.82
N LEU A 380 33.60 6.52 -17.13
CA LEU A 380 34.45 5.89 -18.14
C LEU A 380 34.21 6.48 -19.54
N SER A 381 35.25 6.47 -20.37
CA SER A 381 35.20 6.94 -21.76
C SER A 381 35.49 5.82 -22.73
N SER A 382 34.54 5.46 -23.60
CA SER A 382 34.77 4.47 -24.64
C SER A 382 35.85 4.96 -25.63
N LYS A 383 36.75 4.08 -26.07
CA LYS A 383 37.90 4.41 -26.93
C LYS A 383 37.54 5.33 -28.10
N GLY A 384 38.26 6.45 -28.23
CA GLY A 384 38.06 7.44 -29.29
C GLY A 384 36.84 8.37 -29.14
N THR A 385 36.06 8.26 -28.06
CA THR A 385 35.03 9.22 -27.67
C THR A 385 35.35 9.85 -26.32
N PRO A 386 35.42 11.20 -26.20
CA PRO A 386 35.56 11.84 -24.90
C PRO A 386 34.37 11.50 -23.98
N ALA A 387 34.62 11.36 -22.68
CA ALA A 387 33.55 11.30 -21.68
C ALA A 387 32.62 12.51 -21.83
N LYS A 388 31.29 12.28 -21.85
CA LYS A 388 30.30 13.35 -21.97
C LYS A 388 30.46 14.32 -20.79
N GLY A 389 30.75 15.59 -21.09
CA GLY A 389 30.66 16.69 -20.12
C GLY A 389 31.70 16.69 -18.99
N THR A 390 32.87 16.06 -19.15
CA THR A 390 33.94 16.18 -18.15
C THR A 390 34.80 17.43 -18.40
N SER A 391 34.97 18.27 -17.37
CA SER A 391 35.82 19.47 -17.43
C SER A 391 37.31 19.13 -17.33
N ALA A 392 37.92 18.74 -18.45
CA ALA A 392 39.35 18.73 -18.75
C ALA A 392 40.31 18.45 -17.55
N GLY A 393 40.40 17.19 -17.12
CA GLY A 393 41.25 16.76 -16.00
C GLY A 393 41.70 15.30 -16.07
N GLY A 394 40.83 14.37 -15.67
CA GLY A 394 41.20 12.96 -15.40
C GLY A 394 41.25 12.02 -16.61
N ALA A 395 40.29 12.11 -17.54
CA ALA A 395 40.14 11.10 -18.61
C ALA A 395 41.38 11.01 -19.54
N ALA A 396 41.83 9.78 -19.80
CA ALA A 396 42.89 9.49 -20.75
C ALA A 396 42.49 9.97 -22.16
N LYS A 397 43.42 10.64 -22.87
CA LYS A 397 43.15 11.32 -24.15
C LYS A 397 42.60 10.42 -25.27
N ASP A 398 42.85 9.12 -25.17
CA ASP A 398 42.48 8.12 -26.19
C ASP A 398 41.27 7.25 -25.78
N GLY A 399 40.81 7.35 -24.52
CA GLY A 399 39.71 6.58 -23.93
C GLY A 399 40.09 5.16 -23.49
N THR A 400 39.27 4.59 -22.60
CA THR A 400 39.36 3.21 -22.10
C THR A 400 39.29 2.23 -23.27
N SER A 401 40.30 1.37 -23.39
CA SER A 401 40.52 0.42 -24.48
C SER A 401 40.38 -1.04 -24.03
N SER A 402 40.56 -1.33 -22.74
CA SER A 402 40.26 -2.63 -22.12
C SER A 402 39.64 -2.48 -20.73
N ILE A 403 38.70 -3.37 -20.40
CA ILE A 403 38.03 -3.47 -19.11
C ILE A 403 38.02 -4.94 -18.69
N ALA A 404 38.53 -5.24 -17.50
CA ALA A 404 38.27 -6.50 -16.82
C ALA A 404 37.02 -6.33 -15.95
N VAL A 405 36.01 -7.16 -16.19
CA VAL A 405 34.84 -7.32 -15.32
C VAL A 405 35.09 -8.57 -14.48
N ILE A 406 35.02 -8.41 -13.15
CA ILE A 406 35.47 -9.37 -12.14
C ILE A 406 34.37 -9.52 -11.08
N GLY A 407 34.33 -10.63 -10.35
CA GLY A 407 33.25 -11.02 -9.43
C GLY A 407 32.29 -12.00 -10.10
N ARG A 408 31.87 -13.07 -9.40
CA ARG A 408 30.86 -14.03 -9.90
C ARG A 408 29.52 -13.36 -10.19
N GLU A 409 29.18 -12.36 -9.39
CA GLU A 409 27.97 -11.53 -9.48
C GLU A 409 27.93 -10.72 -10.79
N ALA A 410 29.09 -10.53 -11.43
CA ALA A 410 29.16 -9.87 -12.72
C ALA A 410 28.80 -10.79 -13.91
N GLY A 411 28.65 -12.09 -13.67
CA GLY A 411 28.44 -13.14 -14.66
C GLY A 411 27.05 -13.80 -14.57
N PRO A 412 26.94 -15.11 -14.88
CA PRO A 412 25.68 -15.85 -14.80
C PRO A 412 25.07 -15.90 -13.39
N ASP A 413 25.91 -15.76 -12.36
CA ASP A 413 25.58 -15.92 -10.95
C ASP A 413 25.25 -14.55 -10.30
N ALA A 414 24.56 -13.69 -11.06
CA ALA A 414 24.32 -12.29 -10.71
C ALA A 414 23.36 -12.13 -9.51
N LEU A 415 23.86 -11.51 -8.44
CA LEU A 415 23.13 -11.28 -7.20
C LEU A 415 22.18 -10.08 -7.36
N THR A 416 20.96 -10.37 -7.83
CA THR A 416 19.96 -9.36 -8.21
C THR A 416 18.73 -9.26 -7.30
N ALA A 417 18.55 -10.19 -6.35
CA ALA A 417 17.49 -10.18 -5.33
C ALA A 417 17.96 -10.91 -4.05
N GLY A 418 17.37 -10.56 -2.91
CA GLY A 418 17.51 -11.31 -1.64
C GLY A 418 16.56 -12.50 -1.55
N GLY A 419 16.72 -13.31 -0.49
CA GLY A 419 15.92 -14.52 -0.26
C GLY A 419 14.64 -14.33 0.57
N GLY A 420 13.88 -15.41 0.77
CA GLY A 420 12.65 -15.42 1.56
C GLY A 420 11.40 -15.04 0.76
N SER A 421 10.33 -14.62 1.46
CA SER A 421 9.08 -14.13 0.85
C SER A 421 9.29 -13.03 -0.19
N ALA A 422 10.30 -12.18 0.00
CA ALA A 422 10.70 -11.13 -0.93
C ALA A 422 11.14 -11.62 -2.33
N ALA A 423 11.52 -12.89 -2.50
CA ALA A 423 12.23 -13.37 -3.68
C ALA A 423 11.36 -13.48 -4.94
N VAL A 424 11.60 -12.59 -5.91
CA VAL A 424 10.95 -12.58 -7.24
C VAL A 424 11.83 -13.28 -8.28
N THR A 425 11.24 -14.19 -9.07
CA THR A 425 11.95 -14.97 -10.09
C THR A 425 11.95 -14.27 -11.44
N ALA A 426 13.11 -13.75 -11.87
CA ALA A 426 13.25 -13.11 -13.18
C ALA A 426 13.24 -14.13 -14.34
N ASP A 427 12.40 -13.91 -15.35
CA ASP A 427 12.42 -14.67 -16.63
C ASP A 427 13.78 -14.54 -17.37
N SER A 428 14.48 -13.42 -17.19
CA SER A 428 15.82 -13.17 -17.72
C SER A 428 16.49 -11.98 -17.03
N VAL A 429 17.72 -12.14 -16.57
CA VAL A 429 18.59 -11.07 -16.04
C VAL A 429 19.54 -10.59 -17.15
N VAL A 430 19.82 -9.28 -17.20
CA VAL A 430 20.92 -8.71 -17.99
C VAL A 430 22.15 -8.61 -17.09
N THR A 431 23.10 -9.54 -17.25
CA THR A 431 24.27 -9.63 -16.36
C THR A 431 25.19 -8.41 -16.49
N PRO A 432 25.93 -8.02 -15.43
CA PRO A 432 26.83 -6.86 -15.49
C PRO A 432 27.87 -6.93 -16.61
N TYR A 433 28.47 -8.10 -16.85
CA TYR A 433 29.37 -8.32 -17.98
C TYR A 433 28.69 -8.07 -19.33
N GLU A 434 27.47 -8.55 -19.54
CA GLU A 434 26.75 -8.35 -20.81
C GLU A 434 26.40 -6.88 -21.04
N GLY A 435 25.88 -6.19 -20.03
CA GLY A 435 25.55 -4.77 -20.10
C GLY A 435 26.78 -3.89 -20.33
N ILE A 436 27.87 -4.13 -19.59
CA ILE A 436 29.15 -3.43 -19.77
C ILE A 436 29.75 -3.72 -21.16
N ALA A 437 29.73 -4.98 -21.63
CA ALA A 437 30.23 -5.35 -22.96
C ALA A 437 29.41 -4.72 -24.10
N ALA A 438 28.08 -4.75 -23.99
CA ALA A 438 27.17 -4.12 -24.94
C ALA A 438 27.41 -2.60 -25.00
N ARG A 439 27.59 -1.95 -23.85
CA ARG A 439 27.75 -0.49 -23.75
C ARG A 439 29.17 -0.01 -24.09
N ALA A 440 30.22 -0.76 -23.78
CA ALA A 440 31.60 -0.41 -24.10
C ALA A 440 31.88 -0.43 -25.62
N GLY A 441 31.18 -1.31 -26.34
CA GLY A 441 31.15 -1.37 -27.80
C GLY A 441 32.45 -1.82 -28.46
N LYS A 442 32.41 -1.98 -29.79
CA LYS A 442 33.45 -2.64 -30.62
C LYS A 442 34.85 -1.97 -30.63
N GLY A 443 35.03 -0.86 -29.93
CA GLY A 443 36.33 -0.19 -29.76
C GLY A 443 37.07 -0.60 -28.48
N THR A 444 36.40 -1.28 -27.55
CA THR A 444 36.87 -1.58 -26.19
C THR A 444 36.84 -3.10 -25.99
N THR A 445 37.92 -3.68 -25.46
CA THR A 445 37.98 -5.11 -25.11
C THR A 445 37.43 -5.30 -23.70
N VAL A 446 36.20 -5.79 -23.57
CA VAL A 446 35.65 -6.22 -22.27
C VAL A 446 35.91 -7.71 -22.07
N ARG A 447 36.24 -8.11 -20.85
CA ARG A 447 36.59 -9.49 -20.45
C ARG A 447 35.89 -9.83 -19.14
N TYR A 448 35.68 -11.12 -18.89
CA TYR A 448 35.11 -11.65 -17.66
C TYR A 448 36.06 -12.65 -16.98
N ALA A 449 36.14 -12.59 -15.65
CA ALA A 449 36.74 -13.62 -14.80
C ALA A 449 36.03 -13.61 -13.44
N PRO A 450 35.50 -14.74 -12.91
CA PRO A 450 34.77 -14.73 -11.63
C PRO A 450 35.65 -14.22 -10.48
N GLY A 451 36.89 -14.73 -10.37
CA GLY A 451 37.87 -14.24 -9.39
C GLY A 451 37.83 -14.94 -8.03
N ASP A 452 36.66 -15.42 -7.63
CA ASP A 452 36.41 -16.14 -6.38
C ASP A 452 36.34 -17.67 -6.59
N SER A 453 35.72 -18.37 -5.63
CA SER A 453 35.15 -19.69 -5.88
C SER A 453 33.85 -19.93 -5.13
N LEU A 454 32.75 -20.08 -5.88
CA LEU A 454 31.54 -20.86 -5.58
C LEU A 454 31.31 -21.12 -4.07
N TYR A 455 30.76 -20.12 -3.40
CA TYR A 455 30.16 -20.28 -2.07
C TYR A 455 28.90 -21.18 -2.14
N GLY A 456 28.56 -21.82 -1.01
CA GLY A 456 27.33 -22.60 -0.88
C GLY A 456 27.29 -23.85 -1.77
N ALA A 457 26.12 -24.12 -2.35
CA ALA A 457 25.85 -25.32 -3.14
C ALA A 457 26.70 -25.36 -4.41
N LEU A 458 27.73 -26.19 -4.43
CA LEU A 458 28.55 -26.42 -5.63
C LEU A 458 27.71 -27.13 -6.72
N PRO A 459 28.02 -26.94 -8.01
CA PRO A 459 27.29 -27.58 -9.11
C PRO A 459 27.17 -29.11 -8.92
N PRO A 460 25.97 -29.69 -9.07
CA PRO A 460 25.70 -31.10 -8.81
C PRO A 460 26.69 -32.04 -9.52
N VAL A 461 27.21 -33.03 -8.79
CA VAL A 461 28.25 -33.94 -9.31
C VAL A 461 27.74 -34.62 -10.58
N PRO A 462 28.38 -34.43 -11.76
CA PRO A 462 27.86 -34.92 -13.03
C PRO A 462 27.69 -36.43 -13.01
N SER A 463 26.51 -36.91 -13.43
CA SER A 463 26.20 -38.33 -13.48
C SER A 463 27.24 -39.16 -14.25
N SER A 464 27.90 -38.57 -15.26
CA SER A 464 28.99 -39.18 -16.03
C SER A 464 30.28 -39.49 -15.23
N ALA A 465 30.46 -38.90 -14.05
CA ALA A 465 31.53 -39.22 -13.11
C ALA A 465 31.12 -40.30 -12.08
N LEU A 466 29.83 -40.65 -12.01
CA LEU A 466 29.24 -41.52 -10.98
C LEU A 466 28.77 -42.85 -11.57
N ALA A 467 29.03 -43.96 -10.86
CA ALA A 467 28.49 -45.26 -11.17
C ALA A 467 27.75 -45.85 -9.95
N PRO A 468 26.52 -46.36 -10.10
CA PRO A 468 25.70 -46.79 -8.96
C PRO A 468 26.22 -48.09 -8.36
N SER A 469 26.06 -48.27 -7.04
CA SER A 469 26.50 -49.50 -6.35
C SER A 469 25.71 -50.75 -6.78
N SER A 470 24.54 -50.57 -7.39
CA SER A 470 23.73 -51.64 -7.98
C SER A 470 23.19 -51.33 -9.38
N GLY A 471 23.00 -52.36 -10.20
CA GLY A 471 22.45 -52.24 -11.56
C GLY A 471 23.50 -51.83 -12.60
N SER A 472 23.09 -51.00 -13.56
CA SER A 472 23.95 -50.50 -14.65
C SER A 472 23.47 -49.15 -15.15
N GLY A 473 24.39 -48.20 -15.33
CA GLY A 473 24.11 -46.83 -15.75
C GLY A 473 25.12 -45.86 -15.12
N SER A 474 24.75 -44.59 -15.10
CA SER A 474 25.43 -43.50 -14.39
C SER A 474 24.63 -43.08 -13.14
N GLY A 475 25.30 -42.44 -12.17
CA GLY A 475 24.68 -41.94 -10.93
C GLY A 475 24.92 -42.80 -9.68
N LEU A 476 24.03 -42.74 -8.69
CA LEU A 476 24.14 -43.43 -7.40
C LEU A 476 22.90 -44.29 -7.07
N THR A 477 23.07 -45.33 -6.26
CA THR A 477 21.96 -46.14 -5.71
C THR A 477 21.52 -45.56 -4.36
N GLY A 478 20.35 -44.92 -4.33
CA GLY A 478 19.69 -44.47 -3.10
C GLY A 478 18.83 -45.59 -2.49
N THR A 479 19.07 -45.90 -1.22
CA THR A 479 18.29 -46.88 -0.42
C THR A 479 17.65 -46.15 0.75
N TYR A 480 16.33 -46.25 0.88
CA TYR A 480 15.51 -45.48 1.83
C TYR A 480 15.02 -46.36 2.98
N TYR A 481 15.00 -45.82 4.19
CA TYR A 481 14.70 -46.50 5.47
C TYR A 481 13.62 -45.75 6.26
N ASN A 482 12.98 -46.45 7.20
CA ASN A 482 12.00 -45.88 8.12
C ASN A 482 12.68 -45.42 9.43
N GLY A 483 12.46 -44.17 9.83
CA GLY A 483 13.21 -43.51 10.90
C GLY A 483 14.54 -42.93 10.42
N THR A 484 15.11 -42.03 11.22
CA THR A 484 16.34 -41.28 10.91
C THR A 484 17.64 -42.08 11.04
N ALA A 485 17.56 -43.34 11.52
CA ALA A 485 18.71 -44.13 11.96
C ALA A 485 19.36 -45.03 10.89
N LEU A 486 19.12 -44.82 9.59
CA LEU A 486 19.69 -45.58 8.45
C LEU A 486 19.73 -47.11 8.64
N SER A 487 18.66 -47.68 9.17
CA SER A 487 18.63 -49.09 9.56
C SER A 487 17.22 -49.70 9.51
N GLY A 488 17.16 -51.03 9.55
CA GLY A 488 15.95 -51.81 9.29
C GLY A 488 15.88 -52.35 7.86
N ASP A 489 14.72 -52.88 7.48
CA ASP A 489 14.45 -53.31 6.11
C ASP A 489 14.20 -52.07 5.22
N PRO A 490 14.82 -51.97 4.02
CA PRO A 490 14.59 -50.85 3.12
C PRO A 490 13.12 -50.70 2.66
N LEU A 491 12.63 -49.46 2.71
CA LEU A 491 11.31 -49.07 2.17
C LEU A 491 11.30 -49.06 0.64
N THR A 492 12.41 -48.67 0.02
CA THR A 492 12.63 -48.73 -1.43
C THR A 492 14.11 -48.51 -1.78
N THR A 493 14.52 -48.93 -2.98
CA THR A 493 15.85 -48.70 -3.54
C THR A 493 15.70 -48.26 -4.99
N ARG A 494 16.36 -47.17 -5.39
CA ARG A 494 16.37 -46.66 -6.77
C ARG A 494 17.74 -46.09 -7.14
N ASN A 495 18.08 -46.14 -8.43
CA ASN A 495 19.20 -45.37 -8.94
C ASN A 495 18.74 -43.96 -9.30
N THR A 496 19.48 -42.94 -8.86
CA THR A 496 19.32 -41.55 -9.27
C THR A 496 20.52 -41.13 -10.12
N ALA A 497 20.33 -40.22 -11.07
CA ALA A 497 21.42 -39.72 -11.91
C ALA A 497 22.40 -38.86 -11.10
N GLN A 498 21.87 -38.02 -10.21
CA GLN A 498 22.59 -37.09 -9.33
C GLN A 498 21.86 -37.06 -7.97
N VAL A 499 22.49 -36.55 -6.92
CA VAL A 499 21.84 -36.21 -5.65
C VAL A 499 21.75 -34.69 -5.68
N ASP A 500 20.51 -34.22 -5.85
CA ASP A 500 20.13 -32.90 -6.38
C ASP A 500 18.60 -32.86 -6.22
N PHE A 501 18.12 -32.48 -5.03
CA PHE A 501 16.79 -32.80 -4.55
C PHE A 501 16.23 -31.76 -3.57
N ASP A 502 15.25 -30.98 -4.04
CA ASP A 502 14.24 -30.35 -3.19
C ASP A 502 12.93 -31.15 -3.30
N TRP A 503 12.36 -31.57 -2.15
CA TRP A 503 11.06 -32.22 -2.07
C TRP A 503 9.96 -31.34 -1.43
N ASN A 504 10.29 -30.12 -0.99
CA ASN A 504 9.43 -29.14 -0.33
C ASN A 504 8.45 -29.76 0.71
N GLY A 505 9.03 -30.41 1.71
CA GLY A 505 8.35 -31.14 2.79
C GLY A 505 7.65 -32.44 2.37
N GLY A 506 7.71 -32.79 1.07
CA GLY A 506 7.09 -33.97 0.49
C GLY A 506 7.91 -35.26 0.67
N PRO A 507 7.26 -36.44 0.62
CA PRO A 507 7.97 -37.71 0.67
C PRO A 507 8.73 -38.01 -0.63
N PRO A 508 9.98 -38.51 -0.57
CA PRO A 508 10.82 -38.75 -1.76
C PRO A 508 10.28 -39.87 -2.68
N ALA A 509 9.40 -40.73 -2.16
CA ALA A 509 8.68 -41.75 -2.91
C ALA A 509 7.40 -42.18 -2.16
N PRO A 510 6.33 -42.69 -2.83
CA PRO A 510 5.07 -43.06 -2.18
C PRO A 510 5.11 -44.20 -1.13
N SER A 511 6.28 -44.81 -0.90
CA SER A 511 6.52 -45.82 0.15
C SER A 511 7.37 -45.31 1.32
N VAL A 512 7.69 -44.01 1.33
CA VAL A 512 8.46 -43.32 2.37
C VAL A 512 7.55 -42.26 3.00
N PRO A 513 7.57 -42.03 4.34
CA PRO A 513 6.83 -40.93 4.95
C PRO A 513 7.42 -39.56 4.56
N ALA A 514 6.70 -38.47 4.87
CA ALA A 514 7.19 -37.11 4.62
C ALA A 514 8.38 -36.76 5.53
N SER A 515 8.28 -37.06 6.82
CA SER A 515 9.34 -36.94 7.82
C SER A 515 9.53 -38.24 8.61
N GLY A 516 10.60 -38.30 9.42
CA GLY A 516 10.99 -39.50 10.16
C GLY A 516 11.51 -40.61 9.23
N TRP A 517 12.38 -40.28 8.28
CA TRP A 517 13.01 -41.23 7.35
C TRP A 517 14.50 -40.94 7.13
N SER A 518 15.19 -41.85 6.45
CA SER A 518 16.60 -41.67 6.09
C SER A 518 16.97 -42.40 4.81
N ALA A 519 18.04 -41.99 4.13
CA ALA A 519 18.54 -42.65 2.92
C ALA A 519 20.07 -42.63 2.78
N ALA A 520 20.61 -43.72 2.25
CA ALA A 520 22.02 -43.87 1.88
C ALA A 520 22.15 -43.97 0.35
N TYR A 521 22.90 -43.05 -0.25
CA TYR A 521 23.17 -42.96 -1.68
C TYR A 521 24.60 -43.43 -1.99
N THR A 522 24.73 -44.66 -2.48
CA THR A 522 26.04 -45.34 -2.62
C THR A 522 26.44 -45.58 -4.07
N GLY A 523 27.74 -45.51 -4.34
CA GLY A 523 28.32 -45.79 -5.64
C GLY A 523 29.82 -45.58 -5.70
N THR A 524 30.31 -45.34 -6.91
CA THR A 524 31.73 -45.14 -7.23
C THR A 524 31.89 -43.85 -8.03
N LEU A 525 32.77 -42.96 -7.56
CA LEU A 525 33.18 -41.75 -8.25
C LEU A 525 34.44 -42.00 -9.08
N THR A 526 34.47 -41.56 -10.34
CA THR A 526 35.66 -41.59 -11.21
C THR A 526 36.12 -40.15 -11.49
N PRO A 527 37.23 -39.67 -10.89
CA PRO A 527 37.70 -38.30 -11.03
C PRO A 527 38.20 -38.00 -12.46
N PRO A 528 37.77 -36.91 -13.12
CA PRO A 528 38.29 -36.51 -14.43
C PRO A 528 39.71 -35.92 -14.40
N SER A 529 40.16 -35.39 -13.26
CA SER A 529 41.48 -34.75 -13.07
C SER A 529 42.13 -35.17 -11.75
N THR A 530 43.40 -34.81 -11.56
CA THR A 530 44.19 -35.15 -10.35
C THR A 530 44.42 -33.91 -9.50
N GLY A 531 44.19 -34.02 -8.19
CA GLY A 531 44.43 -32.97 -7.21
C GLY A 531 43.33 -32.92 -6.15
N THR A 532 43.22 -31.81 -5.43
CA THR A 532 42.17 -31.60 -4.43
C THR A 532 40.85 -31.21 -5.09
N TYR A 533 39.81 -31.99 -4.80
CA TYR A 533 38.41 -31.67 -5.05
C TYR A 533 37.81 -31.04 -3.80
N THR A 534 36.97 -30.03 -3.99
CA THR A 534 36.01 -29.58 -2.98
C THR A 534 34.67 -30.26 -3.27
N PHE A 535 33.94 -30.66 -2.23
CA PHE A 535 32.56 -31.11 -2.30
C PHE A 535 31.69 -30.23 -1.42
N SER A 536 30.41 -30.16 -1.74
CA SER A 536 29.37 -29.62 -0.87
C SER A 536 28.30 -30.68 -0.65
N VAL A 537 27.68 -30.64 0.53
CA VAL A 537 26.35 -31.22 0.75
C VAL A 537 25.47 -30.12 1.28
N THR A 538 24.39 -29.83 0.54
CA THR A 538 23.29 -29.01 1.05
C THR A 538 22.27 -29.97 1.64
N SER A 539 21.79 -29.70 2.86
CA SER A 539 20.65 -30.42 3.43
C SER A 539 19.86 -29.55 4.40
N ASP A 540 18.58 -29.84 4.57
CA ASP A 540 17.93 -29.69 5.88
C ASP A 540 18.15 -30.99 6.70
N ASP A 541 18.11 -30.91 8.01
CA ASP A 541 18.44 -32.02 8.92
C ASP A 541 19.75 -32.75 8.54
N GLY A 542 19.94 -33.98 9.05
CA GLY A 542 21.26 -34.55 9.18
C GLY A 542 21.80 -35.20 7.91
N SER A 543 22.97 -34.75 7.45
CA SER A 543 23.67 -35.36 6.30
C SER A 543 25.16 -35.60 6.54
N ARG A 544 25.79 -36.46 5.73
CA ARG A 544 27.26 -36.61 5.68
C ARG A 544 27.72 -37.17 4.32
N LEU A 545 28.95 -36.81 3.94
CA LEU A 545 29.62 -37.34 2.74
C LEU A 545 30.83 -38.18 3.13
N LEU A 546 30.94 -39.39 2.59
CA LEU A 546 32.13 -40.21 2.62
C LEU A 546 32.70 -40.42 1.21
N VAL A 547 34.02 -40.29 1.06
CA VAL A 547 34.76 -40.56 -0.18
C VAL A 547 35.95 -41.45 0.15
N ASP A 548 36.10 -42.57 -0.58
CA ASP A 548 37.05 -43.66 -0.29
C ASP A 548 36.96 -44.18 1.17
N GLY A 549 35.74 -44.17 1.74
CA GLY A 549 35.48 -44.54 3.13
C GLY A 549 35.96 -43.54 4.20
N LYS A 550 36.55 -42.40 3.79
CA LYS A 550 36.87 -41.28 4.68
C LYS A 550 35.69 -40.30 4.68
N GLN A 551 35.19 -39.93 5.86
CA GLN A 551 34.23 -38.83 5.99
C GLN A 551 34.89 -37.50 5.56
N VAL A 552 34.19 -36.76 4.69
CA VAL A 552 34.63 -35.50 4.07
C VAL A 552 33.79 -34.32 4.58
N ILE A 553 32.48 -34.54 4.80
CA ILE A 553 31.53 -33.58 5.38
C ILE A 553 30.76 -34.31 6.50
N ASP A 554 30.46 -33.62 7.60
CA ASP A 554 29.65 -34.10 8.71
C ASP A 554 28.66 -33.02 9.16
N ASN A 555 27.41 -33.16 8.71
CA ASN A 555 26.28 -32.32 9.10
C ASN A 555 25.24 -33.15 9.87
N TRP A 556 25.66 -34.14 10.67
CA TRP A 556 24.73 -35.13 11.26
C TRP A 556 23.98 -34.59 12.50
N ARG A 557 23.13 -33.58 12.28
CA ARG A 557 22.35 -32.82 13.27
C ARG A 557 21.02 -32.33 12.67
N ASP A 558 20.03 -32.06 13.52
CA ASP A 558 18.75 -31.44 13.12
C ASP A 558 18.99 -29.94 12.84
N GLN A 559 18.53 -29.40 11.70
CA GLN A 559 18.92 -28.07 11.22
C GLN A 559 18.13 -27.60 9.97
N GLY A 560 18.04 -26.28 9.76
CA GLY A 560 17.52 -25.71 8.50
C GLY A 560 18.46 -25.93 7.30
N GLY A 561 17.99 -25.57 6.11
CA GLY A 561 18.73 -25.73 4.85
C GLY A 561 20.11 -25.04 4.88
N THR A 562 21.17 -25.83 5.04
CA THR A 562 22.57 -25.36 5.15
C THR A 562 23.46 -26.11 4.17
N THR A 563 24.44 -25.43 3.57
CA THR A 563 25.51 -26.10 2.82
C THR A 563 26.77 -26.23 3.66
N GLU A 564 27.22 -27.47 3.88
CA GLU A 564 28.53 -27.78 4.46
C GLU A 564 29.49 -28.22 3.34
N THR A 565 30.77 -27.86 3.45
CA THR A 565 31.79 -28.20 2.42
C THR A 565 32.98 -28.96 2.98
N GLY A 566 33.66 -29.72 2.12
CA GLY A 566 34.80 -30.54 2.53
C GLY A 566 35.71 -30.95 1.37
N THR A 567 36.98 -31.23 1.67
CA THR A 567 38.01 -31.45 0.64
C THR A 567 38.66 -32.83 0.69
N VAL A 568 38.98 -33.37 -0.49
CA VAL A 568 39.69 -34.65 -0.67
C VAL A 568 40.56 -34.64 -1.92
N THR A 569 41.79 -35.14 -1.80
CA THR A 569 42.72 -35.26 -2.94
C THR A 569 42.49 -36.58 -3.67
N LEU A 570 42.11 -36.50 -4.95
CA LEU A 570 41.78 -37.64 -5.80
C LEU A 570 42.71 -37.70 -7.03
N THR A 571 42.73 -38.85 -7.71
CA THR A 571 43.59 -39.09 -8.90
C THR A 571 42.74 -39.38 -10.13
N ALA A 572 43.08 -38.74 -11.25
CA ALA A 572 42.38 -38.87 -12.52
C ALA A 572 42.23 -40.35 -12.94
N GLY A 573 41.00 -40.77 -13.23
CA GLY A 573 40.67 -42.11 -13.69
C GLY A 573 40.88 -43.24 -12.67
N GLN A 574 41.11 -42.94 -11.39
CA GLN A 574 41.11 -43.93 -10.30
C GLN A 574 39.73 -43.91 -9.61
N PRO A 575 38.88 -44.94 -9.77
CA PRO A 575 37.57 -44.95 -9.15
C PRO A 575 37.67 -45.16 -7.64
N VAL A 576 36.95 -44.35 -6.87
CA VAL A 576 36.85 -44.41 -5.39
C VAL A 576 35.39 -44.61 -4.97
N SER A 577 35.12 -45.18 -3.80
CA SER A 577 33.75 -45.22 -3.28
C SER A 577 33.26 -43.80 -2.95
N ILE A 578 31.95 -43.58 -3.11
CA ILE A 578 31.25 -42.39 -2.64
C ILE A 578 29.91 -42.77 -2.03
N GLU A 579 29.59 -42.14 -0.90
CA GLU A 579 28.43 -42.44 -0.08
C GLU A 579 27.92 -41.13 0.54
N VAL A 580 26.68 -40.76 0.22
CA VAL A 580 25.97 -39.65 0.86
C VAL A 580 24.86 -40.23 1.71
N ASP A 581 24.90 -39.93 3.00
CA ASP A 581 23.90 -40.34 3.98
C ASP A 581 23.06 -39.11 4.37
N TYR A 582 21.76 -39.31 4.56
CA TYR A 582 20.79 -38.27 4.91
C TYR A 582 19.69 -38.81 5.84
N TYR A 583 19.18 -37.97 6.73
CA TYR A 583 17.90 -38.17 7.40
C TYR A 583 17.03 -36.91 7.39
N GLN A 584 15.72 -37.12 7.50
CA GLN A 584 14.72 -36.07 7.64
C GLN A 584 13.84 -36.35 8.86
N ASP A 585 13.80 -35.43 9.83
CA ASP A 585 12.89 -35.45 10.98
C ASP A 585 11.86 -34.29 10.93
N GLY A 586 12.14 -33.19 10.22
CA GLY A 586 11.13 -32.22 9.79
C GLY A 586 11.67 -31.05 8.94
N GLY A 587 10.79 -30.40 8.16
CA GLY A 587 11.15 -29.21 7.38
C GLY A 587 10.95 -29.36 5.87
N GLY A 588 11.87 -28.78 5.09
CA GLY A 588 11.75 -28.63 3.62
C GLY A 588 12.14 -29.87 2.81
N SER A 589 12.82 -30.83 3.41
CA SER A 589 13.36 -32.05 2.79
C SER A 589 14.21 -31.78 1.54
N LEU A 590 15.45 -31.38 1.80
CA LEU A 590 16.46 -30.91 0.86
C LEU A 590 17.72 -31.79 0.94
N LEU A 591 18.27 -32.22 -0.20
CA LEU A 591 19.56 -32.94 -0.25
C LEU A 591 20.26 -32.84 -1.62
N ASP A 592 21.35 -32.06 -1.66
CA ASP A 592 22.17 -31.86 -2.87
C ASP A 592 23.62 -32.27 -2.64
N LEU A 593 24.26 -32.86 -3.66
CA LEU A 593 25.69 -33.21 -3.68
C LEU A 593 26.40 -32.47 -4.81
N GLY A 594 27.19 -31.46 -4.45
CA GLY A 594 27.98 -30.65 -5.37
C GLY A 594 29.47 -30.98 -5.35
N TRP A 595 30.21 -30.56 -6.38
CA TRP A 595 31.69 -30.57 -6.36
C TRP A 595 32.36 -29.46 -7.18
N GLN A 596 33.63 -29.22 -6.86
CA GLN A 596 34.54 -28.39 -7.65
C GLN A 596 35.84 -29.18 -7.94
N PRO A 597 36.16 -29.47 -9.21
CA PRO A 597 37.38 -30.18 -9.57
C PRO A 597 38.71 -29.43 -9.32
N PRO A 598 39.84 -30.15 -9.21
CA PRO A 598 41.17 -29.59 -9.08
C PRO A 598 41.49 -28.62 -10.22
N GLY A 599 41.94 -27.42 -9.85
CA GLY A 599 42.03 -26.28 -10.75
C GLY A 599 40.97 -25.20 -10.49
N GLY A 600 40.24 -25.26 -9.37
CA GLY A 600 39.42 -24.16 -8.83
C GLY A 600 40.26 -23.01 -8.19
N PRO A 601 39.77 -22.37 -7.10
CA PRO A 601 39.98 -20.96 -6.70
C PRO A 601 41.32 -20.29 -7.04
N GLY A 602 42.44 -20.94 -6.72
CA GLY A 602 43.78 -20.41 -7.04
C GLY A 602 44.08 -20.20 -8.53
N THR A 603 43.20 -20.66 -9.44
CA THR A 603 43.23 -20.30 -10.87
C THR A 603 42.28 -19.14 -11.20
N ALA A 604 41.12 -19.05 -10.55
CA ALA A 604 40.09 -18.04 -10.79
C ALA A 604 40.55 -16.67 -10.30
N LEU A 605 41.06 -16.60 -9.05
CA LEU A 605 41.68 -15.40 -8.49
C LEU A 605 42.88 -14.98 -9.34
N GLN A 606 43.77 -15.93 -9.69
CA GLN A 606 44.91 -15.62 -10.55
C GLN A 606 44.49 -15.13 -11.95
N GLN A 607 43.38 -15.63 -12.51
CA GLN A 607 42.81 -15.16 -13.78
C GLN A 607 42.25 -13.74 -13.64
N ALA A 608 41.50 -13.44 -12.58
CA ALA A 608 40.99 -12.09 -12.31
C ALA A 608 42.14 -11.08 -12.14
N VAL A 609 43.15 -11.42 -11.33
CA VAL A 609 44.36 -10.62 -11.15
C VAL A 609 45.14 -10.46 -12.48
N ASP A 610 45.23 -11.50 -13.31
CA ASP A 610 45.93 -11.41 -14.61
C ASP A 610 45.16 -10.57 -15.64
N GLU A 611 43.83 -10.66 -15.68
CA GLU A 611 42.99 -9.87 -16.58
C GLU A 611 42.87 -8.41 -16.11
N ALA A 612 42.80 -8.17 -14.80
CA ALA A 612 42.93 -6.84 -14.21
C ALA A 612 44.26 -6.18 -14.59
N ARG A 613 45.38 -6.91 -14.46
CA ARG A 613 46.72 -6.42 -14.84
C ARG A 613 46.88 -6.20 -16.35
N SER A 614 46.02 -6.80 -17.19
CA SER A 614 46.02 -6.62 -18.65
C SER A 614 45.06 -5.52 -19.15
N SER A 615 44.25 -4.94 -18.27
CA SER A 615 43.18 -4.00 -18.60
C SER A 615 43.45 -2.56 -18.15
N ASP A 616 42.93 -1.57 -18.86
CA ASP A 616 43.08 -0.16 -18.46
C ASP A 616 42.31 0.16 -17.16
N VAL A 617 41.23 -0.59 -16.90
CA VAL A 617 40.30 -0.48 -15.78
C VAL A 617 39.91 -1.89 -15.33
N ALA A 618 39.77 -2.11 -14.03
CA ALA A 618 39.08 -3.26 -13.46
C ALA A 618 37.76 -2.79 -12.82
N VAL A 619 36.68 -3.54 -13.04
CA VAL A 619 35.40 -3.37 -12.35
C VAL A 619 35.14 -4.69 -11.61
N VAL A 620 35.29 -4.67 -10.30
CA VAL A 620 35.04 -5.81 -9.41
C VAL A 620 33.63 -5.68 -8.86
N PHE A 621 32.82 -6.70 -9.06
CA PHE A 621 31.57 -6.91 -8.34
C PHE A 621 31.88 -7.80 -7.13
N ALA A 622 31.18 -7.55 -6.03
CA ALA A 622 31.22 -8.35 -4.81
C ALA A 622 29.89 -8.17 -4.08
N GLY A 623 29.45 -9.18 -3.33
CA GLY A 623 28.19 -9.10 -2.60
C GLY A 623 28.13 -10.03 -1.40
N ASP A 624 27.05 -9.90 -0.65
CA ASP A 624 26.64 -10.88 0.37
C ASP A 624 25.12 -11.11 0.26
N PHE A 625 24.66 -12.31 0.63
CA PHE A 625 23.29 -12.76 0.41
C PHE A 625 22.46 -12.72 1.69
N GLU A 626 21.51 -11.78 1.74
CA GLU A 626 20.53 -11.62 2.81
C GLU A 626 19.22 -12.35 2.49
N ALA A 627 18.61 -12.93 3.50
CA ALA A 627 17.34 -13.66 3.38
C ALA A 627 16.53 -13.65 4.69
N GLU A 628 15.21 -13.69 4.54
CA GLU A 628 14.28 -13.96 5.64
C GLU A 628 14.65 -15.22 6.43
N GLY A 629 14.50 -15.18 7.75
CA GLY A 629 14.73 -16.31 8.65
C GLY A 629 16.17 -16.47 9.14
N SER A 630 17.13 -15.69 8.64
CA SER A 630 18.52 -15.72 9.10
C SER A 630 19.20 -14.35 9.07
N ASP A 631 19.68 -13.88 10.21
CA ASP A 631 20.50 -12.67 10.31
C ASP A 631 21.97 -12.91 9.96
N LEU A 632 22.63 -11.88 9.42
CA LEU A 632 24.07 -11.87 9.18
C LEU A 632 24.85 -11.96 10.51
N GLN A 633 25.95 -12.70 10.50
CA GLN A 633 26.79 -12.89 11.69
C GLN A 633 27.72 -11.69 11.96
N ASP A 634 28.11 -10.98 10.90
CA ASP A 634 28.93 -9.76 10.93
C ASP A 634 28.50 -8.85 9.76
N ILE A 635 29.24 -7.78 9.50
CA ILE A 635 29.02 -6.80 8.42
C ILE A 635 30.25 -6.65 7.50
N ASP A 636 31.28 -7.47 7.69
CA ASP A 636 32.37 -7.61 6.73
C ASP A 636 31.88 -8.44 5.54
N LEU A 637 32.17 -7.99 4.30
CA LEU A 637 32.01 -8.85 3.11
C LEU A 637 32.72 -10.20 3.31
N PRO A 638 32.27 -11.29 2.64
CA PRO A 638 32.96 -12.58 2.65
C PRO A 638 34.47 -12.44 2.42
N ALA A 639 35.26 -13.23 3.16
CA ALA A 639 36.70 -13.00 3.30
C ALA A 639 37.46 -13.11 1.95
N GLU A 640 36.97 -13.96 1.05
CA GLU A 640 37.53 -14.16 -0.29
C GLU A 640 37.12 -13.04 -1.26
N GLU A 641 35.94 -12.41 -1.11
CA GLU A 641 35.57 -11.18 -1.84
C GLU A 641 36.47 -10.00 -1.43
N ASN A 642 36.66 -9.81 -0.13
CA ASN A 642 37.63 -8.84 0.40
C ASN A 642 39.06 -9.10 -0.16
N THR A 643 39.48 -10.37 -0.21
CA THR A 643 40.77 -10.78 -0.79
C THR A 643 40.85 -10.48 -2.30
N LEU A 644 39.78 -10.77 -3.05
CA LEU A 644 39.69 -10.53 -4.49
C LEU A 644 39.85 -9.04 -4.82
N ILE A 645 39.16 -8.16 -4.08
CA ILE A 645 39.25 -6.70 -4.25
C ILE A 645 40.67 -6.20 -3.93
N GLU A 646 41.29 -6.67 -2.85
CA GLU A 646 42.66 -6.28 -2.49
C GLU A 646 43.69 -6.71 -3.55
N ASP A 647 43.67 -7.98 -3.98
CA ASP A 647 44.64 -8.52 -4.96
C ASP A 647 44.46 -7.88 -6.35
N VAL A 648 43.22 -7.56 -6.75
CA VAL A 648 42.93 -6.82 -7.99
C VAL A 648 43.38 -5.37 -7.91
N ALA A 649 43.09 -4.67 -6.80
CA ALA A 649 43.52 -3.28 -6.60
C ALA A 649 45.05 -3.15 -6.52
N ALA A 650 45.74 -4.17 -5.98
CA ALA A 650 47.21 -4.23 -5.93
C ALA A 650 47.87 -4.33 -7.31
N VAL A 651 47.18 -4.86 -8.33
CA VAL A 651 47.70 -4.96 -9.71
C VAL A 651 47.10 -3.95 -10.68
N ASN A 652 45.91 -3.39 -10.40
CA ASN A 652 45.27 -2.35 -11.20
C ASN A 652 44.85 -1.13 -10.33
N PRO A 653 45.57 0.01 -10.42
CA PRO A 653 45.28 1.21 -9.64
C PRO A 653 44.04 1.99 -10.14
N ASN A 654 43.39 1.53 -11.22
CA ASN A 654 42.12 2.03 -11.76
C ASN A 654 40.97 1.06 -11.46
N THR A 655 40.97 0.42 -10.29
CA THR A 655 39.89 -0.48 -9.85
C THR A 655 38.67 0.32 -9.39
N VAL A 656 37.49 -0.08 -9.86
CA VAL A 656 36.17 0.32 -9.38
C VAL A 656 35.53 -0.91 -8.74
N VAL A 657 34.89 -0.74 -7.59
CA VAL A 657 34.05 -1.77 -6.96
C VAL A 657 32.58 -1.43 -7.19
N VAL A 658 31.76 -2.46 -7.41
CA VAL A 658 30.30 -2.41 -7.35
C VAL A 658 29.88 -3.42 -6.29
N LEU A 659 29.12 -2.95 -5.31
CA LEU A 659 28.59 -3.79 -4.25
C LEU A 659 27.16 -4.21 -4.60
N ASN A 660 26.90 -5.51 -4.52
CA ASN A 660 25.56 -6.08 -4.62
C ASN A 660 25.16 -6.62 -3.24
N THR A 661 24.80 -5.71 -2.32
CA THR A 661 24.55 -5.99 -0.90
C THR A 661 23.19 -5.46 -0.46
N GLY A 662 22.46 -6.20 0.37
CA GLY A 662 21.14 -5.76 0.83
C GLY A 662 21.18 -4.65 1.88
N SER A 663 22.29 -4.61 2.64
CA SER A 663 22.53 -3.74 3.78
C SER A 663 23.92 -3.10 3.76
N ALA A 664 24.35 -2.51 4.87
CA ALA A 664 25.60 -1.77 4.96
C ALA A 664 26.79 -2.64 5.38
N VAL A 665 27.78 -2.78 4.47
CA VAL A 665 29.02 -3.54 4.70
C VAL A 665 30.26 -2.66 4.97
N THR A 666 31.27 -3.25 5.63
CA THR A 666 32.59 -2.63 5.78
C THR A 666 33.41 -2.69 4.48
N MET A 667 34.43 -1.82 4.36
CA MET A 667 35.28 -1.73 3.17
C MET A 667 36.75 -1.52 3.56
N PRO A 668 37.46 -2.53 4.09
CA PRO A 668 38.87 -2.39 4.52
C PRO A 668 39.81 -1.95 3.38
N TRP A 669 39.48 -2.34 2.15
CA TRP A 669 40.17 -2.00 0.90
C TRP A 669 39.84 -0.62 0.31
N LEU A 670 38.97 0.19 0.94
CA LEU A 670 38.39 1.41 0.34
C LEU A 670 39.45 2.40 -0.18
N ASP A 671 40.59 2.55 0.51
CA ASP A 671 41.67 3.45 0.10
C ASP A 671 42.43 2.96 -1.16
N SER A 672 42.45 1.66 -1.41
CA SER A 672 43.14 1.04 -2.56
C SER A 672 42.43 1.32 -3.89
N VAL A 673 41.09 1.41 -3.87
CA VAL A 673 40.26 1.54 -5.07
C VAL A 673 39.97 3.00 -5.46
N LYS A 674 39.45 3.22 -6.68
CA LYS A 674 39.16 4.56 -7.24
C LYS A 674 37.67 4.87 -7.33
N GLY A 675 36.84 3.88 -7.64
CA GLY A 675 35.39 4.02 -7.62
C GLY A 675 34.78 3.01 -6.65
N VAL A 676 33.68 3.39 -6.00
CA VAL A 676 32.78 2.45 -5.31
C VAL A 676 31.34 2.85 -5.62
N PHE A 677 30.57 1.91 -6.12
CA PHE A 677 29.11 1.98 -6.20
C PHE A 677 28.50 1.01 -5.18
N GLU A 678 27.43 1.44 -4.53
CA GLU A 678 26.46 0.56 -3.90
C GLU A 678 25.28 0.38 -4.87
N ALA A 679 25.08 -0.83 -5.40
CA ALA A 679 24.02 -1.16 -6.35
C ALA A 679 22.83 -1.87 -5.69
N TRP A 680 22.95 -2.23 -4.41
CA TRP A 680 21.97 -2.99 -3.65
C TRP A 680 21.72 -4.38 -4.28
N TYR A 681 20.49 -4.87 -4.26
CA TYR A 681 20.04 -5.90 -5.19
C TYR A 681 19.28 -5.23 -6.37
N PRO A 682 19.93 -5.04 -7.54
CA PRO A 682 19.44 -4.16 -8.62
C PRO A 682 18.39 -4.78 -9.56
N GLY A 683 17.86 -5.97 -9.26
CA GLY A 683 16.86 -6.63 -10.08
C GLY A 683 17.34 -7.00 -11.49
N GLN A 684 16.40 -7.36 -12.37
CA GLN A 684 16.73 -8.01 -13.65
C GLN A 684 17.49 -7.15 -14.69
N GLU A 685 17.61 -5.84 -14.48
CA GLU A 685 18.25 -4.89 -15.41
C GLU A 685 19.62 -4.38 -14.91
N ASP A 686 20.19 -5.00 -13.87
CA ASP A 686 21.52 -4.71 -13.27
C ASP A 686 22.54 -4.20 -14.30
N GLY A 687 22.98 -5.07 -15.22
CA GLY A 687 24.05 -4.76 -16.16
C GLY A 687 23.74 -3.59 -17.07
N ASN A 688 22.46 -3.38 -17.36
CA ASN A 688 21.97 -2.26 -18.15
C ASN A 688 22.01 -0.93 -17.35
N ALA A 689 21.72 -0.97 -16.05
CA ALA A 689 21.81 0.17 -15.14
C ALA A 689 23.26 0.52 -14.79
N ILE A 690 24.05 -0.42 -14.28
CA ILE A 690 25.43 -0.17 -13.84
C ILE A 690 26.32 0.25 -15.01
N ALA A 691 26.14 -0.29 -16.22
CA ALA A 691 26.87 0.17 -17.40
C ALA A 691 26.49 1.61 -17.80
N SER A 692 25.24 2.02 -17.58
CA SER A 692 24.78 3.39 -17.88
C SER A 692 25.34 4.42 -16.90
N LEU A 693 25.59 4.01 -15.65
CA LEU A 693 26.27 4.80 -14.62
C LEU A 693 27.79 4.82 -14.84
N LEU A 694 28.43 3.67 -15.05
CA LEU A 694 29.88 3.54 -15.31
C LEU A 694 30.33 4.41 -16.49
N PHE A 695 29.59 4.41 -17.61
CA PHE A 695 29.90 5.25 -18.78
C PHE A 695 29.25 6.65 -18.74
N GLY A 696 28.53 6.98 -17.66
CA GLY A 696 27.95 8.30 -17.44
C GLY A 696 26.90 8.73 -18.48
N ASP A 697 26.10 7.80 -19.00
CA ASP A 697 24.89 8.17 -19.73
C ASP A 697 23.78 8.62 -18.78
N VAL A 698 23.71 7.98 -17.61
CA VAL A 698 23.03 8.49 -16.41
C VAL A 698 24.05 9.22 -15.53
N ASP A 699 23.58 10.13 -14.69
CA ASP A 699 24.37 10.79 -13.66
C ASP A 699 23.94 10.19 -12.30
N PRO A 700 24.85 9.57 -11.52
CA PRO A 700 24.50 8.95 -10.25
C PRO A 700 23.78 9.94 -9.34
N SER A 701 22.64 9.51 -8.77
CA SER A 701 21.78 10.37 -7.96
C SER A 701 21.09 9.67 -6.80
N GLY A 702 21.42 8.40 -6.55
CA GLY A 702 21.00 7.68 -5.36
C GLY A 702 21.69 8.22 -4.11
N LYS A 703 21.05 8.06 -2.96
CA LYS A 703 21.53 8.49 -1.63
C LYS A 703 21.25 7.41 -0.60
N LEU A 704 22.22 7.12 0.25
CA LEU A 704 22.14 6.07 1.27
C LEU A 704 20.87 6.19 2.17
N PRO A 705 20.00 5.16 2.23
CA PRO A 705 18.90 5.09 3.18
C PRO A 705 19.31 4.49 4.54
N VAL A 706 20.57 4.02 4.66
CA VAL A 706 21.20 3.46 5.87
C VAL A 706 22.61 4.02 6.05
N THR A 707 23.09 4.18 7.28
CA THR A 707 24.44 4.66 7.58
C THR A 707 25.43 3.50 7.56
N PHE A 708 26.52 3.64 6.78
CA PHE A 708 27.56 2.61 6.70
C PHE A 708 28.56 2.75 7.86
N PRO A 709 28.67 1.78 8.78
CA PRO A 709 29.66 1.78 9.86
C PRO A 709 31.09 1.60 9.36
N LYS A 710 32.09 1.85 10.23
CA LYS A 710 33.49 1.45 9.96
C LYS A 710 33.83 0.07 10.51
N SER A 711 33.11 -0.39 11.52
CA SER A 711 33.25 -1.70 12.15
C SER A 711 31.96 -2.08 12.87
N LEU A 712 31.77 -3.37 13.18
CA LEU A 712 30.61 -3.83 13.94
C LEU A 712 30.52 -3.21 15.35
N ALA A 713 31.62 -2.70 15.90
CA ALA A 713 31.63 -2.01 17.19
C ALA A 713 31.05 -0.58 17.14
N ASP A 714 30.82 -0.01 15.95
CA ASP A 714 30.28 1.34 15.78
C ASP A 714 28.74 1.37 15.71
N VAL A 715 28.08 0.23 15.47
CA VAL A 715 26.61 0.14 15.29
C VAL A 715 25.85 0.36 16.62
N PRO A 716 24.59 0.83 16.60
CA PRO A 716 23.83 1.06 17.83
C PRO A 716 23.61 -0.22 18.64
N ALA A 717 23.27 -1.36 18.01
CA ALA A 717 23.02 -2.64 18.68
C ALA A 717 24.30 -3.51 18.82
N SER A 718 25.41 -2.89 19.22
CA SER A 718 26.75 -3.50 19.27
C SER A 718 27.02 -4.39 20.51
N THR A 719 26.05 -4.60 21.41
CA THR A 719 26.19 -5.48 22.58
C THR A 719 25.27 -6.70 22.52
N ALA A 720 25.67 -7.80 23.15
CA ALA A 720 24.91 -9.07 23.13
C ALA A 720 23.46 -8.94 23.65
N ALA A 721 23.20 -8.04 24.60
CA ALA A 721 21.85 -7.77 25.10
C ALA A 721 20.98 -7.01 24.09
N GLN A 722 21.59 -6.27 23.15
CA GLN A 722 20.90 -5.56 22.08
C GLN A 722 20.78 -6.41 20.80
N TRP A 723 21.69 -7.38 20.59
CA TRP A 723 21.72 -8.26 19.40
C TRP A 723 22.42 -9.60 19.66
N PRO A 724 21.79 -10.77 19.38
CA PRO A 724 20.37 -10.96 19.11
C PRO A 724 19.52 -10.97 20.40
N GLY A 725 20.12 -10.63 21.55
CA GLY A 725 19.48 -10.65 22.87
C GLY A 725 20.12 -11.62 23.86
N THR A 726 19.70 -11.54 25.12
CA THR A 726 20.14 -12.41 26.23
C THR A 726 18.96 -12.83 27.09
N ASP A 727 18.95 -14.08 27.55
CA ASP A 727 17.85 -14.66 28.36
C ASP A 727 16.44 -14.42 27.75
N GLY A 728 16.35 -14.51 26.42
CA GLY A 728 15.11 -14.35 25.64
C GLY A 728 14.70 -12.89 25.36
N LYS A 729 15.58 -11.91 25.60
CA LYS A 729 15.25 -10.48 25.56
C LYS A 729 16.22 -9.67 24.70
N VAL A 730 15.66 -8.77 23.90
CA VAL A 730 16.37 -7.85 23.02
C VAL A 730 16.20 -6.43 23.57
N GLU A 731 17.23 -5.87 24.19
CA GLU A 731 17.17 -4.54 24.80
C GLU A 731 17.34 -3.45 23.72
N TYR A 732 16.33 -2.61 23.48
CA TYR A 732 16.41 -1.49 22.51
C TYR A 732 17.03 -0.24 23.19
N SER A 733 18.13 -0.46 23.91
CA SER A 733 18.72 0.49 24.87
C SER A 733 19.44 1.70 24.25
N GLU A 734 19.63 1.69 22.93
CA GLU A 734 19.98 2.87 22.12
C GLU A 734 18.83 3.91 22.10
N GLY A 735 17.59 3.48 22.32
CA GLY A 735 16.41 4.34 22.37
C GLY A 735 16.15 5.07 21.06
N LEU A 736 16.17 6.41 21.09
CA LEU A 736 15.98 7.24 19.90
C LEU A 736 17.22 7.32 19.00
N ASP A 737 18.39 6.91 19.49
CA ASP A 737 19.64 6.98 18.76
C ASP A 737 19.77 5.78 17.79
N VAL A 738 18.89 5.72 16.78
CA VAL A 738 18.87 4.69 15.72
C VAL A 738 19.34 5.27 14.38
N GLY A 739 20.16 4.51 13.65
CA GLY A 739 20.79 4.98 12.40
C GLY A 739 21.74 6.17 12.65
N TYR A 740 21.81 7.13 11.72
CA TYR A 740 22.62 8.36 11.83
C TYR A 740 22.44 9.13 13.15
N ARG A 741 21.28 8.99 13.80
CA ARG A 741 21.00 9.56 15.12
C ARG A 741 22.04 9.09 16.16
N TRP A 742 22.41 7.81 16.12
CA TRP A 742 23.52 7.24 16.91
C TRP A 742 24.84 7.92 16.63
N TYR A 743 25.26 7.94 15.37
CA TYR A 743 26.56 8.46 14.94
C TYR A 743 26.72 9.94 15.31
N ASP A 744 25.70 10.75 15.07
CA ASP A 744 25.69 12.17 15.43
C ASP A 744 25.58 12.39 16.96
N ALA A 745 24.88 11.53 17.70
CA ALA A 745 24.74 11.64 19.16
C ALA A 745 26.00 11.17 19.92
N LYS A 746 26.77 10.24 19.35
CA LYS A 746 28.01 9.70 19.96
C LYS A 746 29.30 10.35 19.44
N ASP A 747 29.22 11.26 18.46
CA ASP A 747 30.38 11.83 17.74
C ASP A 747 31.23 10.74 17.04
N ILE A 748 30.57 9.70 16.52
CA ILE A 748 31.19 8.61 15.76
C ILE A 748 31.10 8.97 14.27
N ALA A 749 32.24 9.14 13.61
CA ALA A 749 32.27 9.32 12.17
C ALA A 749 32.00 7.96 11.46
N PRO A 750 30.92 7.80 10.67
CA PRO A 750 30.67 6.58 9.89
C PRO A 750 31.66 6.43 8.72
N LEU A 751 31.60 5.31 8.00
CA LEU A 751 32.29 5.13 6.72
C LEU A 751 31.62 6.01 5.65
N PHE A 752 30.29 5.92 5.53
CA PHE A 752 29.45 6.84 4.76
C PHE A 752 28.16 7.15 5.54
N PRO A 753 27.78 8.43 5.72
CA PRO A 753 26.61 8.81 6.53
C PRO A 753 25.28 8.66 5.77
N PHE A 754 24.18 8.55 6.50
CA PHE A 754 22.82 8.62 5.95
C PHE A 754 22.61 9.80 4.98
N GLY A 755 21.86 9.52 3.92
CA GLY A 755 21.57 10.47 2.85
C GLY A 755 22.80 10.84 2.00
N TYR A 756 23.95 10.19 2.14
CA TYR A 756 25.14 10.45 1.31
C TYR A 756 25.07 9.79 -0.07
N GLY A 757 25.66 10.45 -1.06
CA GLY A 757 25.84 9.93 -2.41
C GLY A 757 26.39 11.01 -3.35
N LEU A 758 27.36 10.63 -4.17
CA LEU A 758 28.06 11.50 -5.13
C LEU A 758 27.36 11.52 -6.50
N SER A 759 27.72 12.51 -7.30
CA SER A 759 27.28 12.72 -8.70
C SER A 759 28.51 13.06 -9.56
N TYR A 760 28.42 12.98 -10.90
CA TYR A 760 29.47 13.47 -11.79
C TYR A 760 29.35 14.98 -12.11
N THR A 761 28.39 15.68 -11.49
CA THR A 761 28.35 17.14 -11.38
C THR A 761 28.50 17.56 -9.91
N SER A 762 28.45 18.86 -9.63
CA SER A 762 28.49 19.37 -8.26
C SER A 762 27.32 20.31 -7.99
N PHE A 763 26.88 20.38 -6.74
CA PHE A 763 25.78 21.22 -6.31
C PHE A 763 26.23 22.22 -5.24
N ARG A 764 25.50 23.33 -5.13
CA ARG A 764 25.73 24.36 -4.11
C ARG A 764 24.43 24.92 -3.60
N PHE A 765 24.28 24.86 -2.28
CA PHE A 765 23.18 25.42 -1.51
C PHE A 765 23.39 26.93 -1.24
N GLY A 766 22.32 27.71 -1.37
CA GLY A 766 22.27 29.10 -0.91
C GLY A 766 21.94 29.21 0.59
N ALA A 767 21.83 30.44 1.09
CA ALA A 767 21.36 30.67 2.46
C ALA A 767 19.88 30.26 2.61
N LEU A 768 19.57 29.50 3.67
CA LEU A 768 18.21 29.08 4.03
C LEU A 768 17.37 30.30 4.46
N LYS A 769 16.11 30.36 3.99
CA LYS A 769 15.17 31.44 4.28
C LYS A 769 13.87 30.85 4.83
N VAL A 770 13.48 31.29 6.03
CA VAL A 770 12.19 30.93 6.66
C VAL A 770 11.17 32.06 6.46
N SER A 771 9.88 31.71 6.32
CA SER A 771 8.78 32.67 6.15
C SER A 771 8.54 33.54 7.39
N ALA A 772 8.80 33.01 8.57
CA ALA A 772 8.72 33.72 9.84
C ALA A 772 9.81 33.20 10.81
N PRO A 773 10.36 34.07 11.69
CA PRO A 773 11.29 33.64 12.74
C PRO A 773 10.58 33.01 13.95
N THR A 774 9.25 33.03 13.99
CA THR A 774 8.42 32.47 15.05
C THR A 774 7.18 31.81 14.44
N THR A 775 6.78 30.65 14.96
CA THR A 775 5.50 29.97 14.64
C THR A 775 4.78 29.55 15.92
N THR A 776 3.46 29.37 15.85
CA THR A 776 2.74 28.58 16.86
C THR A 776 2.90 27.08 16.58
N SER A 777 2.58 26.25 17.57
CA SER A 777 2.42 24.79 17.48
C SER A 777 1.32 24.30 16.52
N LEU A 778 0.45 25.20 16.05
CA LEU A 778 -0.53 24.95 14.98
C LEU A 778 -0.07 25.47 13.61
N GLY A 779 1.07 26.17 13.55
CA GLY A 779 1.52 26.85 12.35
C GLY A 779 2.33 25.98 11.40
N THR A 780 2.64 26.55 10.24
CA THR A 780 3.53 25.95 9.23
C THR A 780 4.63 26.96 8.89
N VAL A 781 5.88 26.54 8.97
CA VAL A 781 7.02 27.36 8.55
C VAL A 781 7.44 26.95 7.16
N ARG A 782 7.33 27.89 6.21
CA ARG A 782 7.86 27.69 4.87
C ARG A 782 9.35 27.99 4.87
N ALA A 783 10.17 26.96 4.75
CA ALA A 783 11.61 27.05 4.56
C ALA A 783 11.96 26.98 3.07
N SER A 784 12.98 27.72 2.62
CA SER A 784 13.37 27.71 1.20
C SER A 784 14.87 27.98 0.99
N VAL A 785 15.45 27.24 0.05
CA VAL A 785 16.87 27.33 -0.33
C VAL A 785 17.01 27.41 -1.84
N ASP A 786 18.02 28.15 -2.32
CA ASP A 786 18.36 28.25 -3.73
C ASP A 786 19.49 27.24 -4.03
N VAL A 787 19.20 26.12 -4.71
CA VAL A 787 20.19 25.08 -5.04
C VAL A 787 20.63 25.24 -6.49
N THR A 788 21.93 25.16 -6.74
CA THR A 788 22.54 25.38 -8.07
C THR A 788 23.43 24.20 -8.45
N ASN A 789 23.22 23.63 -9.64
CA ASN A 789 24.23 22.76 -10.26
C ASN A 789 25.40 23.63 -10.74
N THR A 790 26.58 23.42 -10.16
CA THR A 790 27.82 24.17 -10.39
C THR A 790 28.83 23.46 -11.27
N GLY A 791 28.59 22.20 -11.64
CA GLY A 791 29.45 21.44 -12.54
C GLY A 791 29.10 21.65 -14.03
N SER A 792 29.49 20.67 -14.86
CA SER A 792 29.38 20.76 -16.33
C SER A 792 28.52 19.68 -16.98
N ARG A 793 27.84 18.85 -16.17
CA ARG A 793 26.85 17.86 -16.60
C ARG A 793 25.46 18.25 -16.07
N ALA A 794 24.41 17.78 -16.71
CA ALA A 794 23.10 17.72 -16.04
C ALA A 794 23.14 16.56 -15.04
N GLY A 795 22.48 16.72 -13.90
CA GLY A 795 22.44 15.71 -12.84
C GLY A 795 21.26 15.98 -11.89
N SER A 796 21.02 15.04 -10.98
CA SER A 796 20.01 15.15 -9.91
C SER A 796 20.69 15.07 -8.54
N ASP A 797 20.13 15.79 -7.57
CA ASP A 797 20.57 15.73 -6.17
C ASP A 797 19.34 15.77 -5.25
N VAL A 798 19.50 15.37 -3.99
CA VAL A 798 18.42 15.30 -3.01
C VAL A 798 18.61 16.40 -1.98
N VAL A 799 17.70 17.38 -1.97
CA VAL A 799 17.71 18.45 -0.97
C VAL A 799 17.00 17.93 0.26
N GLN A 800 17.75 17.67 1.32
CA GLN A 800 17.26 17.10 2.57
C GLN A 800 17.08 18.23 3.60
N LEU A 801 15.97 18.19 4.36
CA LEU A 801 15.70 19.10 5.47
C LEU A 801 15.64 18.32 6.78
N TYR A 802 16.50 18.72 7.71
CA TYR A 802 16.58 18.22 9.07
C TYR A 802 16.11 19.29 10.06
N VAL A 803 15.39 18.84 11.09
CA VAL A 803 15.07 19.61 12.29
C VAL A 803 16.08 19.29 13.38
N ARG A 804 16.46 20.30 14.17
CA ARG A 804 17.15 20.11 15.46
C ARG A 804 16.34 20.75 16.57
N ASP A 805 15.94 19.92 17.51
CA ASP A 805 15.12 20.27 18.66
C ASP A 805 15.90 21.02 19.77
N PRO A 806 15.20 21.67 20.72
CA PRO A 806 15.82 22.17 21.94
C PRO A 806 16.26 21.00 22.82
N ALA A 807 17.54 20.91 23.21
CA ALA A 807 18.12 19.78 23.94
C ALA A 807 17.43 19.36 25.27
N ALA A 808 16.47 20.14 25.77
CA ALA A 808 15.61 19.77 26.90
C ALA A 808 14.52 18.72 26.55
N THR A 809 14.33 18.40 25.26
CA THR A 809 13.42 17.35 24.78
C THR A 809 14.02 15.94 24.86
N GLY A 810 15.35 15.82 24.91
CA GLY A 810 16.05 14.53 24.76
C GLY A 810 15.98 13.93 23.35
N GLU A 811 15.61 14.72 22.34
CA GLU A 811 15.64 14.32 20.93
C GLU A 811 17.08 14.18 20.39
N PRO A 812 17.30 13.37 19.34
CA PRO A 812 18.57 13.28 18.61
C PRO A 812 19.08 14.62 18.06
N PRO A 813 20.38 14.76 17.75
CA PRO A 813 20.99 16.03 17.33
C PRO A 813 20.43 16.63 16.03
N ALA A 814 19.90 15.79 15.15
CA ALA A 814 19.17 16.16 13.94
C ALA A 814 18.18 15.05 13.58
N GLN A 815 17.09 15.41 12.90
CA GLN A 815 16.07 14.47 12.42
C GLN A 815 15.59 14.88 11.02
N LEU A 816 15.55 13.96 10.06
CA LEU A 816 14.93 14.19 8.76
C LEU A 816 13.43 14.47 8.95
N LYS A 817 12.92 15.56 8.34
CA LYS A 817 11.48 15.89 8.31
C LYS A 817 10.98 16.32 6.92
N SER A 818 11.85 16.46 5.91
CA SER A 818 11.44 16.60 4.51
C SER A 818 12.59 16.36 3.53
N PHE A 819 12.29 15.96 2.30
CA PHE A 819 13.26 15.87 1.20
C PHE A 819 12.63 16.19 -0.16
N GLN A 820 13.43 16.68 -1.13
CA GLN A 820 13.02 16.86 -2.53
C GLN A 820 14.18 16.59 -3.49
N LYS A 821 14.03 15.58 -4.37
CA LYS A 821 14.96 15.34 -5.49
C LYS A 821 14.83 16.44 -6.56
N VAL A 822 15.95 16.93 -7.08
CA VAL A 822 16.00 18.02 -8.06
C VAL A 822 16.98 17.78 -9.20
N SER A 823 16.46 17.48 -10.39
CA SER A 823 17.24 17.49 -11.62
C SER A 823 17.54 18.92 -12.09
N LEU A 824 18.81 19.21 -12.40
CA LEU A 824 19.29 20.53 -12.81
C LEU A 824 20.30 20.44 -13.96
N ALA A 825 20.13 21.29 -14.98
CA ALA A 825 21.12 21.50 -16.03
C ALA A 825 22.37 22.26 -15.52
N PRO A 826 23.52 22.21 -16.22
CA PRO A 826 24.73 22.94 -15.85
C PRO A 826 24.46 24.44 -15.62
N GLY A 827 24.84 24.96 -14.45
CA GLY A 827 24.63 26.36 -14.07
C GLY A 827 23.18 26.74 -13.72
N GLN A 828 22.23 25.80 -13.75
CA GLN A 828 20.84 26.08 -13.37
C GLN A 828 20.70 26.20 -11.86
N THR A 829 19.99 27.23 -11.40
CA THR A 829 19.50 27.37 -10.03
C THR A 829 17.99 27.08 -9.97
N ARG A 830 17.56 26.28 -8.99
CA ARG A 830 16.15 26.08 -8.62
C ARG A 830 15.96 26.47 -7.16
N ARG A 831 14.82 27.10 -6.83
CA ARG A 831 14.41 27.24 -5.44
C ARG A 831 13.68 25.98 -5.01
N VAL A 832 14.18 25.34 -3.96
CA VAL A 832 13.48 24.29 -3.23
C VAL A 832 12.74 24.93 -2.05
N THR A 833 11.54 24.46 -1.77
CA THR A 833 10.65 25.03 -0.75
C THR A 833 9.98 23.90 0.00
N PHE A 834 10.14 23.89 1.31
CA PHE A 834 9.55 22.95 2.25
C PHE A 834 8.52 23.69 3.09
N ASP A 835 7.36 23.08 3.28
CA ASP A 835 6.41 23.50 4.30
C ASP A 835 6.60 22.57 5.49
N VAL A 836 7.14 23.11 6.58
CA VAL A 836 7.42 22.39 7.82
C VAL A 836 6.26 22.67 8.79
N PRO A 837 5.23 21.82 8.86
CA PRO A 837 4.18 21.94 9.85
C PRO A 837 4.74 21.77 11.26
N ALA A 838 4.11 22.38 12.26
CA ALA A 838 4.58 22.27 13.63
C ALA A 838 4.46 20.85 14.23
N SER A 839 3.77 19.93 13.54
CA SER A 839 3.83 18.48 13.79
C SER A 839 5.22 17.87 13.63
N ASP A 840 6.16 18.58 13.03
CA ASP A 840 7.54 18.09 12.83
C ASP A 840 8.45 18.44 14.01
N PHE A 841 7.96 19.29 14.92
CA PHE A 841 8.63 19.78 16.14
C PHE A 841 8.12 19.10 17.43
N ARG A 842 7.36 18.01 17.28
CA ARG A 842 6.67 17.32 18.37
C ARG A 842 7.44 16.09 18.83
N THR A 843 7.33 15.80 20.12
CA THR A 843 7.90 14.63 20.80
C THR A 843 6.78 13.89 21.55
N TRP A 844 6.90 12.59 21.76
CA TRP A 844 5.96 11.80 22.53
C TRP A 844 6.25 11.91 24.02
N ASN A 845 5.19 12.21 24.80
CA ASN A 845 5.27 12.27 26.25
C ASN A 845 4.47 11.10 26.85
N GLU A 846 5.18 10.06 27.26
CA GLU A 846 4.67 8.80 27.81
C GLU A 846 3.79 9.00 29.05
N THR A 847 4.14 9.96 29.92
CA THR A 847 3.35 10.28 31.12
C THR A 847 1.96 10.81 30.77
N THR A 848 1.81 11.48 29.63
CA THR A 848 0.51 11.94 29.11
C THR A 848 -0.08 11.06 28.01
N ARG A 849 0.69 10.09 27.49
CA ARG A 849 0.42 9.30 26.28
C ARG A 849 -0.09 10.15 25.11
N ASN A 850 0.64 11.23 24.82
CA ASN A 850 0.31 12.13 23.71
C ASN A 850 1.57 12.83 23.18
N TRP A 851 1.47 13.29 21.93
CA TRP A 851 2.45 14.17 21.30
C TRP A 851 2.39 15.58 21.89
N GLN A 852 3.54 16.20 22.11
CA GLN A 852 3.71 17.53 22.69
C GLN A 852 4.77 18.33 21.93
N ILE A 853 4.68 19.66 21.96
CA ILE A 853 5.65 20.58 21.34
C ILE A 853 6.23 21.47 22.42
N ALA A 854 7.57 21.67 22.41
CA ALA A 854 8.27 22.47 23.40
C ALA A 854 8.32 23.96 23.00
N ASP A 855 8.19 24.87 23.99
CA ASP A 855 8.50 26.28 23.78
C ASP A 855 10.03 26.44 23.62
N GLY A 856 10.51 26.74 22.42
CA GLY A 856 11.95 26.66 22.15
C GLY A 856 12.42 27.32 20.86
N GLY A 857 13.75 27.38 20.72
CA GLY A 857 14.40 27.71 19.46
C GLY A 857 14.84 26.41 18.77
N TYR A 858 14.24 26.11 17.63
CA TYR A 858 14.51 24.96 16.80
C TYR A 858 15.45 25.35 15.65
N GLY A 859 16.37 24.46 15.29
CA GLY A 859 17.19 24.58 14.08
C GLY A 859 16.46 23.98 12.89
N LEU A 860 16.51 24.66 11.74
CA LEU A 860 16.25 24.05 10.44
C LEU A 860 17.58 23.98 9.69
N LEU A 861 17.95 22.79 9.22
CA LEU A 861 19.22 22.50 8.57
C LEU A 861 18.94 21.87 7.21
N VAL A 862 19.62 22.32 6.15
CA VAL A 862 19.38 21.85 4.79
C VAL A 862 20.70 21.58 4.06
N GLY A 863 20.74 20.46 3.33
CA GLY A 863 21.92 19.97 2.62
C GLY A 863 21.64 18.76 1.71
N ASP A 864 22.66 17.94 1.48
CA ASP A 864 22.69 16.81 0.54
C ASP A 864 23.06 15.45 1.18
N SER A 865 23.26 15.43 2.50
CA SER A 865 23.50 14.28 3.39
C SER A 865 23.39 14.74 4.86
N SER A 866 23.23 13.82 5.84
CA SER A 866 23.09 14.19 7.25
C SER A 866 24.29 14.97 7.81
N GLN A 867 25.50 14.66 7.33
CA GLN A 867 26.74 15.31 7.80
C GLN A 867 27.22 16.48 6.91
N HIS A 868 26.50 16.82 5.83
CA HIS A 868 26.76 18.04 5.05
C HIS A 868 25.50 18.91 4.94
N LEU A 869 25.27 19.72 5.99
CA LEU A 869 24.12 20.61 6.14
C LEU A 869 24.53 22.11 6.12
N PRO A 870 25.00 22.64 4.97
CA PRO A 870 25.58 23.99 4.88
C PRO A 870 24.57 25.13 5.04
N ALA A 871 23.26 24.89 4.88
CA ALA A 871 22.23 25.92 4.89
C ALA A 871 21.37 25.83 6.16
N VAL A 872 21.70 26.64 7.17
CA VAL A 872 21.04 26.62 8.49
C VAL A 872 20.24 27.89 8.77
N ALA A 873 19.08 27.73 9.40
CA ALA A 873 18.24 28.79 9.96
C ALA A 873 17.74 28.40 11.37
N SER A 874 17.01 29.30 12.03
CA SER A 874 16.37 29.00 13.31
C SER A 874 14.96 29.58 13.36
N VAL A 875 14.07 28.85 14.02
CA VAL A 875 12.66 29.17 14.23
C VAL A 875 12.39 29.11 15.71
N ARG A 876 11.68 30.10 16.27
CA ARG A 876 11.10 29.96 17.60
C ARG A 876 9.72 29.32 17.50
N VAL A 877 9.53 28.15 18.08
CA VAL A 877 8.19 27.59 18.27
C VAL A 877 7.66 28.07 19.62
N VAL A 878 6.40 28.49 19.64
CA VAL A 878 5.65 28.80 20.86
C VAL A 878 4.35 28.02 20.88
N ARG A 879 3.93 27.57 22.05
CA ARG A 879 2.66 26.84 22.19
C ARG A 879 1.45 27.72 21.89
N SER A 880 0.40 27.08 21.39
CA SER A 880 -0.91 27.67 21.16
C SER A 880 -1.78 27.47 22.40
N TYR A 881 -2.41 28.55 22.81
CA TYR A 881 -3.23 28.65 24.03
C TYR A 881 -4.66 29.05 23.65
N ASP A 882 -4.79 30.10 22.82
CA ASP A 882 -6.05 30.69 22.34
C ASP A 882 -6.65 29.96 21.11
N SER A 883 -6.80 28.64 21.14
CA SER A 883 -7.29 27.84 20.00
C SER A 883 -8.43 26.87 20.34
N GLN A 884 -9.42 27.34 21.11
CA GLN A 884 -10.68 26.61 21.35
C GLN A 884 -11.80 27.07 20.41
N GLY A 885 -12.67 26.14 20.04
CA GLY A 885 -13.80 26.39 19.15
C GLY A 885 -15.03 25.53 19.47
N VAL A 886 -16.09 25.77 18.72
CA VAL A 886 -17.30 24.95 18.71
C VAL A 886 -17.81 24.82 17.28
N THR A 887 -18.48 23.72 16.97
CA THR A 887 -19.20 23.52 15.71
C THR A 887 -20.67 23.20 15.98
N LEU A 888 -21.55 23.52 15.04
CA LEU A 888 -22.99 23.29 15.16
C LEU A 888 -23.62 23.01 13.78
N GLN A 889 -24.33 21.90 13.65
CA GLN A 889 -25.07 21.49 12.45
C GLN A 889 -26.48 21.04 12.85
N ALA A 890 -27.49 21.55 12.14
CA ALA A 890 -28.89 21.34 12.50
C ALA A 890 -29.79 21.14 11.26
N PRO A 891 -30.80 20.24 11.33
CA PRO A 891 -31.84 20.13 10.31
C PRO A 891 -32.86 21.28 10.43
N SER A 892 -33.81 21.35 9.49
CA SER A 892 -35.02 22.16 9.66
C SER A 892 -35.83 21.62 10.84
N ILE A 893 -36.32 22.51 11.71
CA ILE A 893 -36.94 22.11 12.98
C ILE A 893 -38.45 22.03 12.79
N VAL A 894 -38.99 20.81 12.76
CA VAL A 894 -40.43 20.58 12.60
C VAL A 894 -41.18 20.95 13.89
N PRO A 895 -42.23 21.81 13.83
CA PRO A 895 -43.03 22.15 14.99
C PRO A 895 -43.58 20.92 15.74
N ALA A 896 -43.48 20.94 17.07
CA ALA A 896 -43.89 19.88 18.00
C ALA A 896 -43.18 18.51 17.85
N GLN A 897 -42.07 18.43 17.11
CA GLN A 897 -41.23 17.21 17.04
C GLN A 897 -39.89 17.39 17.79
N HIS A 898 -39.26 16.28 18.17
CA HIS A 898 -37.90 16.26 18.67
C HIS A 898 -36.95 16.11 17.47
N MET A 899 -36.11 17.11 17.24
CA MET A 899 -35.17 17.16 16.13
C MET A 899 -33.74 17.19 16.68
N THR A 900 -32.98 16.14 16.42
CA THR A 900 -31.60 16.04 16.89
C THR A 900 -30.68 16.98 16.10
N VAL A 901 -29.84 17.68 16.84
CA VAL A 901 -28.86 18.69 16.42
C VAL A 901 -27.49 18.25 16.90
N THR A 902 -26.48 18.30 16.02
CA THR A 902 -25.12 17.86 16.33
C THR A 902 -24.16 19.04 16.40
N GLY A 903 -23.06 18.86 17.11
CA GLY A 903 -21.98 19.83 17.19
C GLY A 903 -20.73 19.24 17.82
N SER A 904 -19.79 20.10 18.14
CA SER A 904 -18.61 19.72 18.92
C SER A 904 -18.09 20.88 19.75
N PHE A 905 -17.33 20.55 20.79
CA PHE A 905 -16.33 21.44 21.37
C PHE A 905 -14.95 21.00 20.86
N VAL A 906 -14.10 21.96 20.52
CA VAL A 906 -12.76 21.75 19.98
C VAL A 906 -11.76 22.47 20.86
N ASN A 907 -10.66 21.81 21.22
CA ASN A 907 -9.51 22.41 21.89
C ASN A 907 -8.24 22.08 21.11
N ASP A 908 -7.88 22.93 20.15
CA ASP A 908 -6.65 22.83 19.35
C ASP A 908 -5.47 23.54 20.05
N ALA A 909 -5.50 23.67 21.38
CA ALA A 909 -4.41 24.23 22.17
C ALA A 909 -3.49 23.13 22.70
N ASP A 910 -2.24 23.45 23.03
CA ASP A 910 -1.31 22.49 23.65
C ASP A 910 -1.58 22.28 25.15
N VAL A 911 -2.58 22.97 25.70
CA VAL A 911 -2.99 22.88 27.10
C VAL A 911 -4.39 22.27 27.21
N PRO A 912 -4.64 21.41 28.21
CA PRO A 912 -5.99 20.97 28.51
C PRO A 912 -6.81 22.13 29.07
N VAL A 913 -8.06 22.28 28.62
CA VAL A 913 -9.03 23.22 29.20
C VAL A 913 -10.01 22.49 30.10
N SER A 914 -10.34 23.11 31.23
CA SER A 914 -11.12 22.50 32.31
C SER A 914 -12.51 23.13 32.43
N ASP A 915 -13.45 22.32 32.92
CA ASP A 915 -14.82 22.72 33.25
C ASP A 915 -15.62 23.39 32.12
N VAL A 916 -15.30 23.00 30.87
CA VAL A 916 -16.01 23.42 29.66
C VAL A 916 -17.50 23.13 29.80
N THR A 917 -18.30 24.19 29.85
CA THR A 917 -19.75 24.15 29.96
C THR A 917 -20.33 24.63 28.64
N VAL A 918 -20.77 23.68 27.81
CA VAL A 918 -21.35 23.94 26.50
C VAL A 918 -22.86 24.04 26.62
N THR A 919 -23.43 25.14 26.12
CA THR A 919 -24.82 25.53 26.28
C THR A 919 -25.45 25.78 24.90
N PRO A 920 -26.41 24.95 24.46
CA PRO A 920 -27.16 25.23 23.24
C PRO A 920 -28.19 26.35 23.46
N GLY A 921 -28.14 27.39 22.64
CA GLY A 921 -29.15 28.44 22.58
C GLY A 921 -30.21 28.14 21.52
N VAL A 922 -31.48 28.41 21.85
CA VAL A 922 -32.62 28.24 20.94
C VAL A 922 -33.54 29.46 20.99
N GLN A 923 -34.35 29.65 19.94
CA GLN A 923 -35.30 30.75 19.85
C GLN A 923 -36.30 30.74 21.02
N ALA A 924 -36.72 31.93 21.47
CA ALA A 924 -37.68 32.08 22.57
C ALA A 924 -38.98 31.28 22.32
N GLY A 925 -39.36 30.46 23.31
CA GLY A 925 -40.52 29.56 23.24
C GLY A 925 -40.22 28.16 22.68
N TRP A 926 -39.01 27.90 22.20
CA TRP A 926 -38.53 26.56 21.84
C TRP A 926 -37.87 25.89 23.07
N SER A 927 -37.69 24.57 23.02
CA SER A 927 -37.02 23.80 24.07
C SER A 927 -35.85 22.98 23.54
N VAL A 928 -34.83 22.80 24.37
CA VAL A 928 -33.65 21.97 24.08
C VAL A 928 -33.30 21.04 25.25
N SER A 929 -32.79 19.85 24.93
CA SER A 929 -32.33 18.84 25.87
C SER A 929 -31.07 18.12 25.35
N PRO A 930 -29.99 17.97 26.14
CA PRO A 930 -29.76 18.59 27.44
C PRO A 930 -29.62 20.12 27.32
N ARG A 931 -29.92 20.85 28.39
CA ARG A 931 -29.75 22.32 28.42
C ARG A 931 -28.30 22.79 28.53
N SER A 932 -27.40 21.88 28.90
CA SER A 932 -25.95 22.08 28.88
C SER A 932 -25.23 20.74 28.99
N VAL A 933 -24.03 20.66 28.43
CA VAL A 933 -23.09 19.54 28.60
C VAL A 933 -21.84 20.08 29.30
N ARG A 934 -21.32 19.37 30.31
CA ARG A 934 -20.08 19.74 31.02
C ARG A 934 -19.00 18.71 30.72
N ILE A 935 -17.97 19.15 30.01
CA ILE A 935 -16.74 18.38 29.77
C ILE A 935 -15.78 18.75 30.89
N ARG A 936 -15.41 17.79 31.75
CA ARG A 936 -14.55 18.06 32.93
C ARG A 936 -13.17 18.58 32.52
N THR A 937 -12.61 17.95 31.50
CA THR A 937 -11.34 18.31 30.86
C THR A 937 -11.47 17.95 29.39
N ALA A 938 -11.18 18.89 28.49
CA ALA A 938 -10.83 18.57 27.11
C ALA A 938 -9.30 18.55 27.01
N GLY A 939 -8.73 17.50 26.41
CA GLY A 939 -7.28 17.37 26.24
C GLY A 939 -6.73 18.35 25.19
N PRO A 940 -5.40 18.53 25.13
CA PRO A 940 -4.77 19.18 23.98
C PRO A 940 -5.16 18.52 22.66
N HIS A 941 -5.31 19.32 21.60
CA HIS A 941 -5.63 18.86 20.24
C HIS A 941 -6.80 17.87 20.14
N SER A 942 -7.89 18.15 20.87
CA SER A 942 -9.04 17.23 20.99
C SER A 942 -10.38 17.83 20.58
N THR A 943 -11.21 17.00 19.91
CA THR A 943 -12.59 17.33 19.56
C THR A 943 -13.54 16.43 20.37
N THR A 944 -14.43 17.04 21.15
CA THR A 944 -15.52 16.36 21.86
C THR A 944 -16.82 16.51 21.07
N PRO A 945 -17.40 15.44 20.51
CA PRO A 945 -18.70 15.50 19.82
C PRO A 945 -19.84 15.73 20.81
N LEU A 946 -20.90 16.41 20.36
CA LEU A 946 -22.04 16.85 21.16
C LEU A 946 -23.35 16.67 20.40
N THR A 947 -24.42 16.34 21.13
CA THR A 947 -25.75 16.06 20.58
C THR A 947 -26.82 16.69 21.46
N PHE A 948 -27.82 17.32 20.84
CA PHE A 948 -28.91 18.03 21.50
C PHE A 948 -30.23 17.82 20.75
N ASP A 949 -31.33 17.53 21.44
CA ASP A 949 -32.67 17.49 20.83
C ASP A 949 -33.34 18.85 20.99
N VAL A 950 -33.77 19.44 19.88
CA VAL A 950 -34.47 20.74 19.80
C VAL A 950 -35.92 20.53 19.35
N THR A 951 -36.84 21.28 19.97
CA THR A 951 -38.27 21.26 19.64
C THR A 951 -38.83 22.67 19.57
N ALA A 952 -39.38 23.02 18.40
CA ALA A 952 -40.17 24.23 18.21
C ALA A 952 -41.63 24.02 18.71
N PRO A 953 -42.31 25.05 19.25
CA PRO A 953 -43.69 24.94 19.67
C PRO A 953 -44.63 24.72 18.48
N ALA A 954 -45.76 24.04 18.69
CA ALA A 954 -46.76 23.76 17.63
C ALA A 954 -47.32 25.01 16.91
N THR A 955 -47.16 26.19 17.50
CA THR A 955 -47.58 27.50 16.96
C THR A 955 -46.47 28.23 16.20
N ALA A 956 -45.29 27.63 16.04
CA ALA A 956 -44.19 28.25 15.28
C ALA A 956 -44.56 28.38 13.80
N SER A 957 -44.66 29.63 13.32
CA SER A 957 -44.87 29.93 11.91
C SER A 957 -43.61 29.60 11.08
N PRO A 958 -43.74 29.42 9.76
CA PRO A 958 -42.60 29.21 8.86
C PRO A 958 -41.69 30.45 8.84
N CYS A 959 -40.45 30.28 9.29
CA CYS A 959 -39.43 31.32 9.33
C CYS A 959 -38.03 30.71 9.37
N SER A 960 -37.00 31.54 9.15
CA SER A 960 -35.65 31.19 9.58
C SER A 960 -35.49 31.55 11.06
N ALA A 961 -34.97 30.60 11.84
CA ALA A 961 -34.57 30.76 13.23
C ALA A 961 -33.07 30.50 13.38
N GLN A 962 -32.48 30.93 14.49
CA GLN A 962 -31.08 30.61 14.82
C GLN A 962 -31.01 29.72 16.05
N LEU A 963 -30.13 28.72 15.96
CA LEU A 963 -29.62 27.95 17.08
C LEU A 963 -28.18 28.41 17.33
N THR A 964 -27.79 28.56 18.59
CA THR A 964 -26.39 28.83 18.98
C THR A 964 -25.82 27.66 19.75
N LEU A 965 -24.50 27.55 19.77
CA LEU A 965 -23.79 26.69 20.69
C LEU A 965 -22.68 27.52 21.34
N ASP A 966 -22.77 27.68 22.65
CA ASP A 966 -21.91 28.57 23.44
C ASP A 966 -21.10 27.74 24.44
N ALA A 967 -19.78 27.66 24.27
CA ALA A 967 -18.89 26.96 25.20
C ALA A 967 -18.14 27.96 26.08
N ALA A 968 -18.44 27.95 27.38
CA ALA A 968 -17.70 28.69 28.40
C ALA A 968 -16.67 27.77 29.09
N PHE A 969 -15.42 28.19 29.24
CA PHE A 969 -14.35 27.35 29.80
C PHE A 969 -13.29 28.16 30.56
N ASP A 970 -12.54 27.45 31.41
CA ASP A 970 -11.44 27.99 32.20
C ASP A 970 -10.09 27.45 31.70
N GLU A 971 -9.13 28.36 31.48
CA GLU A 971 -7.81 28.05 30.95
C GLU A 971 -6.71 28.41 31.98
N ALA A 972 -5.84 27.44 32.27
CA ALA A 972 -4.89 27.50 33.40
C ALA A 972 -3.76 28.55 33.28
N GLN A 973 -3.59 29.19 32.11
CA GLN A 973 -2.53 30.18 31.86
C GLN A 973 -3.06 31.58 31.47
N VAL A 974 -4.26 31.68 30.88
CA VAL A 974 -4.76 32.93 30.25
C VAL A 974 -5.99 33.52 30.97
N GLY A 975 -6.74 32.71 31.73
CA GLY A 975 -7.78 33.20 32.65
C GLY A 975 -9.14 32.50 32.54
N HIS A 976 -10.02 32.83 33.48
CA HIS A 976 -11.36 32.25 33.61
C HIS A 976 -12.38 32.87 32.64
N GLY A 977 -13.36 32.06 32.21
CA GLY A 977 -14.56 32.55 31.52
C GLY A 977 -14.37 32.97 30.06
N LYS A 978 -13.50 32.29 29.31
CA LYS A 978 -13.47 32.40 27.84
C LYS A 978 -14.75 31.82 27.24
N VAL A 979 -15.19 32.33 26.09
CA VAL A 979 -16.40 31.86 25.39
C VAL A 979 -16.12 31.68 23.90
N ALA A 980 -16.38 30.47 23.39
CA ALA A 980 -16.46 30.18 21.95
C ALA A 980 -17.93 30.02 21.53
N GLN A 981 -18.31 30.49 20.35
CA GLN A 981 -19.69 30.47 19.85
C GLN A 981 -19.77 29.96 18.40
N ALA A 982 -20.75 29.08 18.13
CA ALA A 982 -21.19 28.70 16.79
C ALA A 982 -22.68 29.04 16.59
N VAL A 983 -23.11 29.24 15.35
CA VAL A 983 -24.49 29.58 14.99
C VAL A 983 -24.93 28.78 13.77
N ALA A 984 -26.09 28.14 13.84
CA ALA A 984 -26.73 27.45 12.74
C ALA A 984 -28.08 28.13 12.42
N ASN A 985 -28.29 28.50 11.16
CA ASN A 985 -29.60 28.96 10.68
C ASN A 985 -30.45 27.74 10.34
N VAL A 986 -31.61 27.61 10.97
CA VAL A 986 -32.60 26.54 10.71
C VAL A 986 -33.88 27.16 10.16
N THR A 987 -34.71 26.34 9.51
CA THR A 987 -36.04 26.73 9.05
C THR A 987 -37.13 25.92 9.73
N THR A 988 -38.28 26.53 10.02
CA THR A 988 -39.52 25.82 10.35
C THR A 988 -40.31 25.55 9.06
N PRO A 989 -40.66 24.29 8.74
CA PRO A 989 -41.42 24.00 7.52
C PRO A 989 -42.83 24.59 7.51
N TYR A 990 -43.36 24.88 6.32
CA TYR A 990 -44.79 25.11 6.09
C TYR A 990 -45.60 23.88 6.53
N ALA A 991 -46.71 24.09 7.24
CA ALA A 991 -47.48 23.01 7.88
C ALA A 991 -48.20 22.05 6.90
N GLY A 992 -48.15 22.34 5.59
CA GLY A 992 -48.72 21.53 4.52
C GLY A 992 -48.66 22.29 3.18
N TRP A 993 -48.97 21.60 2.08
CA TRP A 993 -48.75 22.13 0.72
C TRP A 993 -49.44 23.48 0.45
N SER A 994 -50.73 23.59 0.76
CA SER A 994 -51.50 24.81 0.54
C SER A 994 -51.14 25.98 1.48
N ALA A 995 -50.42 25.71 2.58
CA ALA A 995 -49.88 26.77 3.44
C ALA A 995 -48.66 27.47 2.82
N ALA A 996 -48.08 26.90 1.75
CA ALA A 996 -46.95 27.44 1.01
C ALA A 996 -47.34 28.13 -0.32
N PHE A 997 -48.64 28.27 -0.63
CA PHE A 997 -49.09 29.00 -1.83
C PHE A 997 -48.76 30.48 -1.71
N ASP A 998 -47.91 30.96 -2.61
CA ASP A 998 -47.40 32.34 -2.66
C ASP A 998 -47.68 33.04 -4.00
N ASN A 999 -48.09 32.29 -5.02
CA ASN A 999 -48.46 32.81 -6.35
C ASN A 999 -49.94 32.53 -6.66
N THR A 1000 -50.52 33.36 -7.53
CA THR A 1000 -51.90 33.24 -8.04
C THR A 1000 -51.83 32.95 -9.53
N GLY A 1001 -51.95 31.68 -9.93
CA GLY A 1001 -51.84 31.19 -11.30
C GLY A 1001 -53.16 31.08 -12.05
N ILE A 1002 -54.30 31.17 -11.37
CA ILE A 1002 -55.64 30.93 -11.92
C ILE A 1002 -56.52 32.20 -11.80
N SER A 1003 -57.11 32.63 -12.92
CA SER A 1003 -58.09 33.73 -12.97
C SER A 1003 -59.45 33.27 -13.49
N ASP A 1004 -60.48 34.04 -13.17
CA ASP A 1004 -61.79 33.95 -13.82
C ASP A 1004 -61.77 34.75 -15.13
N ASP A 1005 -62.41 34.24 -16.19
CA ASP A 1005 -62.47 34.90 -17.50
C ASP A 1005 -63.06 36.33 -17.48
N SER A 1006 -63.79 36.69 -16.42
CA SER A 1006 -64.34 38.04 -16.20
C SER A 1006 -63.42 38.98 -15.40
N ASP A 1007 -62.38 38.47 -14.75
CA ASP A 1007 -61.30 39.25 -14.13
C ASP A 1007 -59.91 38.59 -14.37
N PRO A 1008 -59.44 38.53 -15.62
CA PRO A 1008 -58.16 37.90 -15.98
C PRO A 1008 -56.94 38.67 -15.46
N GLY A 1009 -57.11 39.90 -14.97
CA GLY A 1009 -56.06 40.68 -14.30
C GLY A 1009 -55.84 40.29 -12.83
N SER A 1010 -56.63 39.36 -12.29
CA SER A 1010 -56.54 38.89 -10.90
C SER A 1010 -55.42 37.89 -10.63
N ALA A 1011 -54.75 37.38 -11.67
CA ALA A 1011 -53.72 36.34 -11.59
C ALA A 1011 -52.51 36.63 -12.50
N ASN A 1012 -51.39 35.98 -12.23
CA ASN A 1012 -50.17 36.02 -13.03
C ASN A 1012 -49.38 34.71 -12.81
N PHE A 1013 -49.44 33.81 -13.79
CA PHE A 1013 -48.74 32.53 -13.80
C PHE A 1013 -47.36 32.63 -14.45
N ASP A 1014 -47.24 33.32 -15.60
CA ASP A 1014 -46.00 33.34 -16.39
C ASP A 1014 -45.03 34.49 -16.01
N GLY A 1015 -45.47 35.39 -15.13
CA GLY A 1015 -44.77 36.63 -14.77
C GLY A 1015 -45.16 37.82 -15.65
N SER A 1016 -45.69 37.60 -16.86
CA SER A 1016 -46.08 38.67 -17.82
C SER A 1016 -47.55 39.09 -17.72
N GLY A 1017 -48.32 38.46 -16.83
CA GLY A 1017 -49.73 38.74 -16.55
C GLY A 1017 -50.70 37.66 -17.05
N TYR A 1018 -50.23 36.59 -17.66
CA TYR A 1018 -51.08 35.54 -18.20
C TYR A 1018 -51.39 34.48 -17.15
N SER A 1019 -52.54 33.83 -17.25
CA SER A 1019 -52.98 32.83 -16.25
C SER A 1019 -53.85 31.73 -16.85
N PHE A 1020 -53.98 30.62 -16.12
CA PHE A 1020 -54.95 29.58 -16.48
C PHE A 1020 -56.38 30.11 -16.29
N SER A 1021 -57.26 29.84 -17.26
CA SER A 1021 -58.69 30.11 -17.16
C SER A 1021 -59.36 29.09 -16.24
N ALA A 1022 -60.06 29.57 -15.20
CA ALA A 1022 -60.86 28.73 -14.32
C ALA A 1022 -62.00 28.01 -15.06
N GLN A 1023 -62.57 28.66 -16.07
CA GLN A 1023 -63.61 28.13 -16.95
C GLN A 1023 -63.08 26.98 -17.83
N GLN A 1024 -61.87 27.11 -18.38
CA GLN A 1024 -61.23 26.04 -19.16
C GLN A 1024 -60.72 24.89 -18.28
N LEU A 1025 -60.16 25.19 -17.10
CA LEU A 1025 -59.83 24.17 -16.09
C LEU A 1025 -61.07 23.33 -15.73
N ALA A 1026 -62.20 23.97 -15.43
CA ALA A 1026 -63.45 23.28 -15.13
C ALA A 1026 -63.97 22.45 -16.32
N THR A 1027 -63.74 22.91 -17.56
CA THR A 1027 -64.08 22.17 -18.79
C THR A 1027 -63.19 20.92 -18.97
N ALA A 1028 -61.93 20.99 -18.56
CA ALA A 1028 -61.02 19.84 -18.44
C ALA A 1028 -61.30 18.94 -17.21
N GLY A 1029 -62.35 19.23 -16.43
CA GLY A 1029 -62.71 18.48 -15.22
C GLY A 1029 -61.92 18.86 -13.95
N ILE A 1030 -61.09 19.90 -14.02
CA ILE A 1030 -60.26 20.39 -12.92
C ILE A 1030 -60.99 21.53 -12.20
N THR A 1031 -61.53 21.26 -11.02
CA THR A 1031 -62.24 22.24 -10.19
C THR A 1031 -61.56 22.42 -8.83
N PRO A 1032 -61.76 23.57 -8.13
CA PRO A 1032 -61.29 23.74 -6.76
C PRO A 1032 -61.67 22.58 -5.84
N GLY A 1033 -60.71 22.09 -5.06
CA GLY A 1033 -60.85 20.93 -4.18
C GLY A 1033 -61.08 19.58 -4.88
N GLY A 1034 -61.11 19.55 -6.22
CA GLY A 1034 -61.32 18.34 -7.02
C GLY A 1034 -60.09 17.42 -7.08
N SER A 1035 -60.29 16.18 -7.52
CA SER A 1035 -59.19 15.23 -7.73
C SER A 1035 -58.67 15.30 -9.17
N VAL A 1036 -57.35 15.42 -9.33
CA VAL A 1036 -56.66 15.36 -10.63
C VAL A 1036 -55.75 14.14 -10.64
N THR A 1037 -55.76 13.35 -11.71
CA THR A 1037 -55.01 12.08 -11.79
C THR A 1037 -53.97 12.10 -12.89
N SER A 1038 -52.77 11.60 -12.62
CA SER A 1038 -51.75 11.34 -13.65
C SER A 1038 -51.09 9.98 -13.43
N GLY A 1039 -51.25 9.07 -14.39
CA GLY A 1039 -50.81 7.68 -14.25
C GLY A 1039 -51.46 7.01 -13.04
N ALA A 1040 -50.67 6.75 -11.99
CA ALA A 1040 -51.13 6.20 -10.71
C ALA A 1040 -51.22 7.25 -9.58
N ALA A 1041 -50.82 8.50 -9.83
CA ALA A 1041 -50.89 9.59 -8.84
C ALA A 1041 -52.29 10.19 -8.79
N THR A 1042 -52.78 10.49 -7.58
CA THR A 1042 -54.00 11.28 -7.37
C THR A 1042 -53.68 12.52 -6.54
N PHE A 1043 -53.86 13.68 -7.14
CA PHE A 1043 -53.65 15.00 -6.53
C PHE A 1043 -55.00 15.59 -6.08
N THR A 1044 -54.98 16.37 -5.01
CA THR A 1044 -56.08 17.30 -4.69
C THR A 1044 -55.74 18.66 -5.28
N TRP A 1045 -56.60 19.19 -6.14
CA TRP A 1045 -56.44 20.52 -6.72
C TRP A 1045 -56.68 21.61 -5.66
N PRO A 1046 -55.97 22.76 -5.71
CA PRO A 1046 -56.16 23.88 -4.78
C PRO A 1046 -57.64 24.22 -4.52
N ASP A 1047 -58.07 24.13 -3.26
CA ASP A 1047 -59.43 24.51 -2.83
C ASP A 1047 -59.50 26.01 -2.50
N VAL A 1048 -59.28 26.82 -3.54
CA VAL A 1048 -59.32 28.28 -3.48
C VAL A 1048 -60.11 28.84 -4.67
N ALA A 1049 -60.70 30.02 -4.48
CA ALA A 1049 -61.34 30.75 -5.57
C ALA A 1049 -60.27 31.40 -6.49
N PRO A 1050 -60.53 31.52 -7.81
CA PRO A 1050 -59.64 32.24 -8.72
C PRO A 1050 -59.29 33.66 -8.23
N GLY A 1051 -58.10 34.14 -8.61
CA GLY A 1051 -57.57 35.41 -8.11
C GLY A 1051 -57.15 35.36 -6.63
N LYS A 1052 -56.78 34.19 -6.11
CA LYS A 1052 -56.20 33.96 -4.77
C LYS A 1052 -54.99 33.03 -4.89
N PRO A 1053 -54.01 33.08 -3.96
CA PRO A 1053 -52.86 32.19 -4.05
C PRO A 1053 -53.27 30.71 -4.13
N ASP A 1054 -52.89 30.10 -5.25
CA ASP A 1054 -53.32 28.77 -5.70
C ASP A 1054 -52.13 27.87 -6.04
N ASN A 1055 -50.93 28.43 -6.15
CA ASN A 1055 -49.73 27.70 -6.50
C ASN A 1055 -48.48 28.21 -5.77
N ILE A 1056 -47.45 27.39 -5.76
CA ILE A 1056 -46.13 27.70 -5.21
C ILE A 1056 -45.21 28.10 -6.37
N ALA A 1057 -44.69 29.32 -6.38
CA ALA A 1057 -43.57 29.72 -7.22
C ALA A 1057 -42.26 29.36 -6.48
N THR A 1058 -41.55 28.31 -6.93
CA THR A 1058 -40.55 27.67 -6.06
C THR A 1058 -39.36 28.59 -5.74
N GLN A 1059 -39.11 28.83 -4.46
CA GLN A 1059 -38.12 29.78 -3.92
C GLN A 1059 -37.35 29.17 -2.74
N GLY A 1060 -37.22 27.83 -2.69
CA GLY A 1060 -36.60 27.12 -1.58
C GLY A 1060 -37.54 26.84 -0.39
N GLN A 1061 -38.87 26.84 -0.60
CA GLN A 1061 -39.83 26.54 0.47
C GLN A 1061 -39.59 25.13 1.03
N VAL A 1062 -39.56 25.01 2.36
CA VAL A 1062 -39.52 23.72 3.07
C VAL A 1062 -40.93 23.40 3.57
N ILE A 1063 -41.49 22.27 3.17
CA ILE A 1063 -42.91 21.95 3.38
C ILE A 1063 -43.04 20.60 4.09
N ALA A 1064 -43.77 20.57 5.21
CA ALA A 1064 -44.08 19.34 5.92
C ALA A 1064 -44.98 18.44 5.06
N LEU A 1065 -44.57 17.19 4.89
CA LEU A 1065 -45.26 16.21 4.06
C LEU A 1065 -45.03 14.82 4.66
N SER A 1066 -45.71 14.54 5.78
CA SER A 1066 -45.47 13.37 6.61
C SER A 1066 -46.10 12.09 6.04
N GLY A 1067 -45.30 11.05 5.81
CA GLY A 1067 -45.79 9.71 5.49
C GLY A 1067 -44.79 8.84 4.73
N SER A 1068 -45.21 7.64 4.35
CA SER A 1068 -44.43 6.72 3.50
C SER A 1068 -45.14 6.48 2.18
N GLY A 1069 -44.36 6.48 1.10
CA GLY A 1069 -44.76 6.06 -0.25
C GLY A 1069 -43.57 5.50 -1.02
N SER A 1070 -43.80 5.09 -2.27
CA SER A 1070 -42.73 4.73 -3.21
C SER A 1070 -42.13 5.95 -3.92
N ARG A 1071 -42.92 7.01 -4.11
CA ARG A 1071 -42.52 8.26 -4.77
C ARG A 1071 -43.34 9.45 -4.28
N LEU A 1072 -42.77 10.64 -4.42
CA LEU A 1072 -43.46 11.93 -4.32
C LEU A 1072 -43.74 12.43 -5.74
N ASP A 1073 -45.01 12.49 -6.11
CA ASP A 1073 -45.46 13.10 -7.35
C ASP A 1073 -45.78 14.58 -7.13
N LEU A 1074 -45.46 15.42 -8.12
CA LEU A 1074 -45.67 16.86 -8.14
C LEU A 1074 -46.46 17.26 -9.39
N LEU A 1075 -47.45 18.14 -9.24
CA LEU A 1075 -48.32 18.64 -10.32
C LEU A 1075 -48.08 20.15 -10.52
N GLY A 1076 -47.71 20.55 -11.73
CA GLY A 1076 -47.27 21.92 -12.02
C GLY A 1076 -46.99 22.20 -13.50
N ALA A 1077 -46.37 23.34 -13.78
CA ALA A 1077 -45.75 23.64 -15.08
C ALA A 1077 -44.63 24.69 -14.92
N GLY A 1078 -43.84 24.91 -15.96
CA GLY A 1078 -43.00 26.09 -16.10
C GLY A 1078 -43.80 27.28 -16.65
N GLY A 1079 -43.62 28.46 -16.06
CA GLY A 1079 -44.27 29.71 -16.51
C GLY A 1079 -43.63 30.24 -17.80
N PRO A 1080 -42.33 30.63 -17.77
CA PRO A 1080 -41.58 30.95 -18.98
C PRO A 1080 -40.50 29.90 -19.26
N GLY A 1081 -40.76 28.98 -20.20
CA GLY A 1081 -39.81 27.93 -20.60
C GLY A 1081 -39.72 26.74 -19.62
N ASN A 1082 -39.16 25.62 -20.10
CA ASN A 1082 -38.97 24.40 -19.30
C ASN A 1082 -38.09 24.69 -18.08
N GLN A 1083 -38.56 24.29 -16.90
CA GLN A 1083 -37.86 24.47 -15.63
C GLN A 1083 -37.30 23.13 -15.15
N SER A 1084 -36.10 23.12 -14.57
CA SER A 1084 -35.54 21.93 -13.94
C SER A 1084 -34.60 22.30 -12.80
N GLY A 1085 -34.72 21.59 -11.68
CA GLY A 1085 -33.99 21.86 -10.44
C GLY A 1085 -34.12 20.72 -9.44
N ASN A 1086 -33.36 20.81 -8.34
CA ASN A 1086 -33.30 19.75 -7.35
C ASN A 1086 -34.38 19.92 -6.26
N VAL A 1087 -35.10 18.84 -5.99
CA VAL A 1087 -35.98 18.66 -4.83
C VAL A 1087 -35.24 17.77 -3.83
N THR A 1088 -35.16 18.20 -2.56
CA THR A 1088 -34.58 17.40 -1.47
C THR A 1088 -35.69 16.87 -0.57
N LEU A 1089 -35.79 15.56 -0.47
CA LEU A 1089 -36.61 14.87 0.54
C LEU A 1089 -35.80 14.74 1.84
N THR A 1090 -36.41 15.05 2.98
CA THR A 1090 -35.83 14.78 4.31
C THR A 1090 -36.74 13.85 5.09
N TYR A 1091 -36.14 12.81 5.65
CA TYR A 1091 -36.83 11.73 6.35
C TYR A 1091 -36.88 11.96 7.87
N THR A 1092 -37.78 11.27 8.56
CA THR A 1092 -37.93 11.38 10.03
C THR A 1092 -36.72 10.87 10.82
N ASP A 1093 -35.77 10.20 10.17
CA ASP A 1093 -34.48 9.79 10.75
C ASP A 1093 -33.36 10.83 10.52
N GLY A 1094 -33.69 12.01 10.00
CA GLY A 1094 -32.75 13.10 9.70
C GLY A 1094 -31.96 12.93 8.40
N SER A 1095 -32.05 11.77 7.73
CA SER A 1095 -31.37 11.55 6.45
C SER A 1095 -32.10 12.26 5.29
N THR A 1096 -31.39 12.44 4.16
CA THR A 1096 -31.92 13.13 2.98
C THR A 1096 -31.68 12.34 1.70
N SER A 1097 -32.54 12.56 0.71
CA SER A 1097 -32.30 12.14 -0.68
C SER A 1097 -32.73 13.24 -1.65
N THR A 1098 -31.89 13.53 -2.64
CA THR A 1098 -32.12 14.61 -3.60
C THR A 1098 -32.34 14.05 -4.99
N ALA A 1099 -33.32 14.59 -5.73
CA ALA A 1099 -33.53 14.26 -7.14
C ALA A 1099 -33.78 15.53 -7.95
N THR A 1100 -33.36 15.53 -9.21
CA THR A 1100 -33.70 16.58 -10.18
C THR A 1100 -35.10 16.33 -10.73
N VAL A 1101 -35.98 17.32 -10.63
CA VAL A 1101 -37.28 17.34 -11.31
C VAL A 1101 -37.23 18.24 -12.53
N ALA A 1102 -38.14 18.00 -13.48
CA ALA A 1102 -38.36 18.86 -14.63
C ALA A 1102 -39.86 19.09 -14.83
N LEU A 1103 -40.24 20.28 -15.30
CA LEU A 1103 -41.58 20.61 -15.74
C LEU A 1103 -41.50 21.44 -17.01
N ALA A 1104 -42.18 20.97 -18.06
CA ALA A 1104 -42.31 21.66 -19.33
C ALA A 1104 -42.99 23.03 -19.21
N ASP A 1105 -42.67 23.91 -20.16
CA ASP A 1105 -43.33 25.17 -20.40
C ASP A 1105 -44.83 24.97 -20.67
N TRP A 1106 -45.71 25.62 -19.88
CA TRP A 1106 -47.16 25.56 -20.05
C TRP A 1106 -47.63 25.98 -21.46
N TRP A 1107 -46.90 26.89 -22.11
CA TRP A 1107 -47.16 27.40 -23.46
C TRP A 1107 -46.71 26.44 -24.57
N ALA A 1108 -45.73 25.56 -24.29
CA ALA A 1108 -45.18 24.67 -25.32
C ALA A 1108 -46.09 23.47 -25.64
N ASN A 1109 -47.05 23.14 -24.75
CA ASN A 1109 -48.01 22.04 -24.91
C ASN A 1109 -47.38 20.68 -25.27
N SER A 1110 -46.12 20.46 -24.88
CA SER A 1110 -45.36 19.23 -25.11
C SER A 1110 -44.59 18.86 -23.84
N PRO A 1111 -44.68 17.62 -23.34
CA PRO A 1111 -43.97 17.20 -22.14
C PRO A 1111 -42.44 17.22 -22.34
N SER A 1112 -41.71 17.38 -21.24
CA SER A 1112 -40.25 17.36 -21.21
C SER A 1112 -39.70 16.02 -20.69
N ALA A 1113 -38.38 15.83 -20.78
CA ALA A 1113 -37.74 14.60 -20.33
C ALA A 1113 -37.76 14.49 -18.79
N GLY A 1114 -38.79 13.85 -18.25
CA GLY A 1114 -39.00 13.69 -16.80
C GLY A 1114 -40.39 14.10 -16.30
N ASP A 1115 -41.26 14.60 -17.18
CA ASP A 1115 -42.66 14.89 -16.86
C ASP A 1115 -43.65 14.13 -17.77
N THR A 1116 -44.95 14.31 -17.49
CA THR A 1116 -46.06 13.74 -18.25
C THR A 1116 -47.19 14.76 -18.32
N LEU A 1117 -47.71 15.01 -19.53
CA LEU A 1117 -48.87 15.87 -19.77
C LEU A 1117 -50.10 15.32 -19.05
N VAL A 1118 -50.76 16.16 -18.25
CA VAL A 1118 -51.93 15.82 -17.44
C VAL A 1118 -53.21 16.35 -18.08
N ALA A 1119 -53.21 17.61 -18.50
CA ALA A 1119 -54.33 18.27 -19.14
C ALA A 1119 -53.86 19.44 -20.00
N THR A 1120 -54.68 19.80 -21.00
CA THR A 1120 -54.51 20.99 -21.84
C THR A 1120 -55.83 21.76 -21.85
N MET A 1121 -55.77 23.05 -21.61
CA MET A 1121 -56.88 24.01 -21.75
C MET A 1121 -56.84 24.59 -23.16
N ASP A 1122 -57.99 24.85 -23.81
CA ASP A 1122 -58.02 25.40 -25.18
C ASP A 1122 -57.79 26.93 -25.25
N ASP A 1123 -58.12 27.65 -24.17
CA ASP A 1123 -57.86 29.08 -24.01
C ASP A 1123 -57.08 29.38 -22.71
N TRP A 1124 -56.36 30.50 -22.71
CA TRP A 1124 -55.70 31.11 -21.54
C TRP A 1124 -56.27 32.51 -21.25
N ASN A 1125 -56.01 33.07 -20.07
CA ASN A 1125 -56.46 34.42 -19.74
C ASN A 1125 -55.37 35.48 -19.99
N GLN A 1126 -55.72 36.51 -20.78
CA GLN A 1126 -54.80 37.55 -21.28
C GLN A 1126 -55.30 38.97 -20.91
N PRO A 1127 -54.84 39.59 -19.81
CA PRO A 1127 -55.18 40.97 -19.50
C PRO A 1127 -54.51 41.98 -20.46
N PRO A 1128 -55.12 43.13 -20.78
CA PRO A 1128 -56.47 43.59 -20.38
C PRO A 1128 -57.59 43.11 -21.33
N GLY A 1129 -57.35 42.03 -22.10
CA GLY A 1129 -58.40 41.27 -22.77
C GLY A 1129 -59.12 40.32 -21.81
N GLY A 1130 -59.88 39.38 -22.37
CA GLY A 1130 -60.51 38.27 -21.65
C GLY A 1130 -59.71 36.96 -21.80
N SER A 1131 -60.44 35.85 -21.78
CA SER A 1131 -59.98 34.57 -22.32
C SER A 1131 -59.63 34.70 -23.82
N GLY A 1132 -58.56 34.01 -24.24
CA GLY A 1132 -58.00 34.12 -25.59
C GLY A 1132 -57.45 32.79 -26.15
N PRO A 1133 -57.49 32.59 -27.48
CA PRO A 1133 -57.26 31.30 -28.13
C PRO A 1133 -55.78 30.92 -28.17
N HIS A 1134 -55.29 30.37 -27.05
CA HIS A 1134 -54.03 29.65 -26.99
C HIS A 1134 -54.12 28.49 -26.01
N GLN A 1135 -53.63 27.33 -26.43
CA GLN A 1135 -53.60 26.14 -25.59
C GLN A 1135 -52.56 26.29 -24.48
N VAL A 1136 -52.88 25.88 -23.26
CA VAL A 1136 -51.91 25.84 -22.15
C VAL A 1136 -52.05 24.55 -21.35
N SER A 1137 -50.93 24.02 -20.85
CA SER A 1137 -50.86 22.65 -20.34
C SER A 1137 -50.32 22.53 -18.90
N LEU A 1138 -50.82 21.51 -18.19
CA LEU A 1138 -50.36 21.07 -16.88
C LEU A 1138 -49.61 19.73 -16.99
N TYR A 1139 -48.55 19.59 -16.20
CA TYR A 1139 -47.64 18.44 -16.21
C TYR A 1139 -47.46 17.84 -14.82
N ALA A 1140 -47.13 16.56 -14.74
CA ALA A 1140 -46.75 15.89 -13.51
C ALA A 1140 -45.36 15.25 -13.63
N THR A 1141 -44.58 15.29 -12.55
CA THR A 1141 -43.24 14.70 -12.44
C THR A 1141 -43.09 13.98 -11.09
N SER A 1142 -42.12 13.08 -10.97
CA SER A 1142 -42.02 12.13 -9.84
C SER A 1142 -40.60 12.05 -9.26
N VAL A 1143 -40.50 12.11 -7.93
CA VAL A 1143 -39.26 11.92 -7.16
C VAL A 1143 -39.32 10.58 -6.41
N PRO A 1144 -38.34 9.68 -6.53
CA PRO A 1144 -38.33 8.43 -5.75
C PRO A 1144 -38.17 8.71 -4.25
N VAL A 1145 -38.95 8.01 -3.43
CA VAL A 1145 -38.88 8.06 -1.96
C VAL A 1145 -38.05 6.87 -1.49
N THR A 1146 -37.12 7.08 -0.54
CA THR A 1146 -36.24 6.01 -0.05
C THR A 1146 -37.05 4.93 0.66
N ALA A 1147 -36.98 3.70 0.13
CA ALA A 1147 -37.77 2.58 0.62
C ALA A 1147 -37.56 2.33 2.12
N GLY A 1148 -38.65 2.10 2.84
CA GLY A 1148 -38.65 1.90 4.29
C GLY A 1148 -38.58 3.17 5.14
N LYS A 1149 -38.34 4.35 4.56
CA LYS A 1149 -38.29 5.62 5.30
C LYS A 1149 -39.64 6.34 5.31
N GLN A 1150 -39.89 7.12 6.36
CA GLN A 1150 -41.00 8.06 6.45
C GLN A 1150 -40.48 9.45 6.05
N LEU A 1151 -41.10 10.08 5.07
CA LEU A 1151 -40.86 11.48 4.72
C LEU A 1151 -41.32 12.37 5.88
N ALA A 1152 -40.53 13.37 6.24
CA ALA A 1152 -40.90 14.40 7.21
C ALA A 1152 -41.28 15.71 6.50
N TYR A 1153 -40.41 16.17 5.61
CA TYR A 1153 -40.60 17.37 4.82
C TYR A 1153 -39.84 17.31 3.49
N VAL A 1154 -40.24 18.18 2.56
CA VAL A 1154 -39.61 18.37 1.25
C VAL A 1154 -39.16 19.81 1.09
N THR A 1155 -37.91 20.00 0.63
CA THR A 1155 -37.36 21.29 0.23
C THR A 1155 -37.46 21.42 -1.28
N LEU A 1156 -38.18 22.44 -1.74
CA LEU A 1156 -38.33 22.75 -3.16
C LEU A 1156 -37.09 23.45 -3.73
N PRO A 1157 -36.88 23.43 -5.06
CA PRO A 1157 -35.85 24.25 -5.69
C PRO A 1157 -36.10 25.76 -5.48
N ASN A 1158 -35.06 26.55 -5.74
CA ASN A 1158 -35.17 28.02 -5.82
C ASN A 1158 -35.22 28.43 -7.30
N LEU A 1159 -36.37 28.22 -7.93
CA LEU A 1159 -36.67 28.49 -9.34
C LEU A 1159 -38.07 29.13 -9.44
N PRO A 1160 -38.18 30.47 -9.35
CA PRO A 1160 -39.48 31.13 -9.23
C PRO A 1160 -40.38 31.03 -10.47
N GLY A 1161 -39.84 30.58 -11.61
CA GLY A 1161 -40.64 30.24 -12.81
C GLY A 1161 -41.15 28.80 -12.85
N MET A 1162 -40.80 27.96 -11.86
CA MET A 1162 -41.40 26.64 -11.65
C MET A 1162 -42.58 26.79 -10.70
N HIS A 1163 -43.75 26.32 -11.15
CA HIS A 1163 -45.02 26.55 -10.46
C HIS A 1163 -45.71 25.24 -10.12
N LEU A 1164 -45.93 24.98 -8.83
CA LEU A 1164 -46.53 23.74 -8.34
C LEU A 1164 -47.91 24.00 -7.71
N PHE A 1165 -48.95 23.34 -8.21
CA PHE A 1165 -50.32 23.43 -7.68
C PHE A 1165 -50.58 22.38 -6.59
N ALA A 1166 -50.04 21.16 -6.75
CA ALA A 1166 -50.30 20.05 -5.82
C ALA A 1166 -49.13 19.07 -5.73
N ALA A 1167 -49.14 18.26 -4.68
CA ALA A 1167 -48.25 17.12 -4.49
C ALA A 1167 -49.05 15.88 -4.02
N SER A 1168 -48.51 14.69 -4.25
CA SER A 1168 -49.13 13.42 -3.88
C SER A 1168 -48.05 12.39 -3.53
N LEU A 1169 -48.13 11.79 -2.34
CA LEU A 1169 -47.19 10.77 -1.88
C LEU A 1169 -47.79 9.38 -2.12
N ASN A 1170 -47.16 8.56 -2.97
CA ASN A 1170 -47.68 7.29 -3.49
C ASN A 1170 -46.66 6.15 -3.34
#